data_AF-A0A143PPD6-F1
#
_entry.id   AF-A0A143PPD6-F1
#
_cell.length_a   1.000
_cell.length_b   1.000
_cell.length_c   1.000
_cell.angle_alpha   90.00
_cell.angle_beta   90.00
_cell.angle_gamma   90.00
#
_symmetry.space_group_name_H-M   'P 1'
#
loop_
_entity.id
_entity.type
_entity.pdbx_description
1 polymer ?
#
loop_
_entity_poly.entity_id
_entity_poly.type
_entity_poly.pdbx_seq_one_letter_code
_entity_poly.pdbx_strand_id
1 'polypeptide(L)'
;MTGPAVSEPSPSVTQSGAPAARRHVRGVGIALFVLAAVALVTPIASESAMARVGMLLLAAGLLEVYDGCRRARDADARAAWYNGASTLLIGIVVLNSTTIVAGVVIGLLAAWFLFDAGRYGWRGVAAIRRGTPLPLRAWLLPLVGNLGVAIVVLVLRERVLPLTIAITASLRILGSAWNVLASPVLASNDAGDRALVDLGLGDRPEMLVMANRLEDEEIARGGFDREWIFGFTATLFALHAGRMGFEASLLGMLSPLLAVIGDWFIAVLIASFVVVPARLTFRKVTRPLERRAWALTEGNPVSRVTRLATRTARWWLEARLRFAIRLRQARYSPRLALRRGLRTGLPAAAVIAATVPVWGMNWYFDTENWAAGVWNSWAEARTDTWREAMVRSVLASQQVGDGADAFAVTPAGVPADGDFAFIVIGDTGEGDASQQVLRDSLWQAAEQPDVKFVVISSDVVYPTGAMRNYETNFWLPFKGVRVPLYAIPGNHDWYDALEAFVATFLEPQAARLAMRARVEADERITSTTDAHIDALIARAASYGGEYGVSVAHQRAPFFQVQTDRFALVAVDTGVARRVDDAEWAWLESALEAARGKFVMAILGHPLYAGGAYLADPADDDPRGFAAIHALLRRHGATIVMAGDTHDLEYYAERPGPGAAPTMHHWVNGGGGAYLSFGTALAWPRQPAATTWAHYPGHADVARKIDASTPWWKRPAWWWTRDLGGWPFTAEWLSALFDSNEAPFFQSFVEVRVEPSVHRVRVLPWGVHGRLRWRDLDTSGDLRDAGANPNDLVEWVVPWAQ
;
A
#
# COMPACT_ATOMS: atom_id res chain seq x y z
N MET A 1 -81.21 15.50 49.76
CA MET A 1 -80.57 16.15 48.60
C MET A 1 -79.06 15.96 48.74
N THR A 2 -78.44 15.38 47.70
CA THR A 2 -76.98 15.28 47.39
C THR A 2 -76.06 14.73 48.48
N GLY A 3 -75.40 13.57 48.40
CA GLY A 3 -74.96 12.68 47.31
C GLY A 3 -73.56 12.14 47.69
N PRO A 4 -73.21 10.85 47.51
CA PRO A 4 -72.00 10.26 48.10
C PRO A 4 -70.73 10.54 47.28
N ALA A 5 -69.60 10.66 47.98
CA ALA A 5 -68.27 10.82 47.39
C ALA A 5 -67.89 9.62 46.53
N VAL A 6 -67.59 9.88 45.26
CA VAL A 6 -67.11 8.91 44.27
C VAL A 6 -65.62 8.67 44.50
N SER A 7 -65.26 7.40 44.66
CA SER A 7 -63.90 6.88 44.64
C SER A 7 -63.25 7.08 43.27
N GLU A 8 -62.15 7.82 43.20
CA GLU A 8 -61.28 7.87 42.01
C GLU A 8 -60.59 6.51 41.80
N PRO A 9 -60.58 5.95 40.58
CA PRO A 9 -59.84 4.75 40.27
C PRO A 9 -58.35 5.05 40.07
N SER A 10 -57.51 4.15 40.55
CA SER A 10 -56.05 4.12 40.36
C SER A 10 -55.66 4.28 38.88
N PRO A 11 -54.54 4.95 38.56
CA PRO A 11 -54.12 5.11 37.18
C PRO A 11 -53.70 3.73 36.64
N SER A 12 -54.54 3.18 35.76
CA SER A 12 -54.18 2.07 34.91
C SER A 12 -52.92 2.45 34.12
N VAL A 13 -51.88 1.61 34.23
CA VAL A 13 -50.69 1.64 33.37
C VAL A 13 -51.17 1.58 31.92
N THR A 14 -51.25 2.74 31.28
CA THR A 14 -51.47 2.84 29.85
C THR A 14 -50.28 2.20 29.16
N GLN A 15 -50.56 1.21 28.31
CA GLN A 15 -49.60 0.74 27.30
C GLN A 15 -49.05 1.97 26.59
N SER A 16 -47.76 2.26 26.79
CA SER A 16 -47.09 3.35 26.12
C SER A 16 -47.16 3.10 24.61
N GLY A 17 -47.95 3.92 23.92
CA GLY A 17 -48.00 3.95 22.47
C GLY A 17 -46.57 4.11 21.93
N ALA A 18 -46.25 3.34 20.90
CA ALA A 18 -44.97 3.41 20.22
C ALA A 18 -44.63 4.88 19.87
N PRO A 19 -43.45 5.40 20.26
CA PRO A 19 -43.12 6.79 20.02
C PRO A 19 -43.09 7.09 18.53
N ALA A 20 -43.75 8.18 18.13
CA ALA A 20 -43.86 8.62 16.75
C ALA A 20 -42.47 8.82 16.13
N ALA A 21 -42.13 7.99 15.15
CA ALA A 21 -40.89 8.07 14.39
C ALA A 21 -40.86 9.36 13.55
N ARG A 22 -40.20 10.41 14.04
CA ARG A 22 -39.97 11.62 13.22
C ARG A 22 -38.98 11.30 12.10
N ARG A 23 -39.37 11.58 10.85
CA ARG A 23 -38.48 11.54 9.67
C ARG A 23 -37.58 12.77 9.69
N HIS A 24 -36.42 12.68 10.35
CA HIS A 24 -35.33 13.62 10.07
C HIS A 24 -34.73 13.38 8.69
N VAL A 25 -34.43 14.46 7.98
CA VAL A 25 -33.67 14.43 6.72
C VAL A 25 -32.31 13.79 7.00
N ARG A 26 -32.02 12.69 6.31
CA ARG A 26 -30.89 11.82 6.61
C ARG A 26 -29.69 12.25 5.81
N GLY A 27 -28.77 12.99 6.43
CA GLY A 27 -27.49 13.38 5.81
C GLY A 27 -26.74 12.18 5.21
N VAL A 28 -26.83 11.00 5.82
CA VAL A 28 -26.27 9.74 5.28
C VAL A 28 -26.97 9.30 3.98
N GLY A 29 -28.31 9.41 3.91
CA GLY A 29 -29.05 9.06 2.69
C GLY A 29 -28.74 10.00 1.53
N ILE A 30 -28.58 11.30 1.80
CA ILE A 30 -28.16 12.30 0.81
C ILE A 30 -26.72 12.01 0.35
N ALA A 31 -25.80 11.74 1.27
CA ALA A 31 -24.43 11.37 0.93
C ALA A 31 -24.36 10.12 0.03
N LEU A 32 -25.14 9.08 0.33
CA LEU A 32 -25.22 7.89 -0.52
C LEU A 32 -25.78 8.19 -1.92
N PHE A 33 -26.76 9.08 -2.04
CA PHE A 33 -27.25 9.54 -3.35
C PHE A 33 -26.17 10.25 -4.17
N VAL A 34 -25.37 11.12 -3.52
CA VAL A 34 -24.23 11.79 -4.17
C VAL A 34 -23.18 10.76 -4.61
N LEU A 35 -22.81 9.81 -3.74
CA LEU A 35 -21.87 8.74 -4.08
C LEU A 35 -22.33 7.90 -5.28
N ALA A 36 -23.63 7.60 -5.38
CA ALA A 36 -24.17 6.87 -6.52
C ALA A 36 -24.09 7.65 -7.84
N ALA A 37 -24.35 8.97 -7.80
CA ALA A 37 -24.23 9.83 -8.97
C ALA A 37 -22.77 9.94 -9.43
N VAL A 38 -21.84 10.13 -8.48
CA VAL A 38 -20.39 10.16 -8.75
C VAL A 38 -19.93 8.82 -9.34
N ALA A 39 -20.36 7.69 -8.77
CA ALA A 39 -19.99 6.36 -9.28
C ALA A 39 -20.42 6.14 -10.74
N LEU A 40 -21.57 6.68 -11.14
CA LEU A 40 -22.09 6.53 -12.51
C LEU A 40 -21.26 7.29 -13.55
N VAL A 41 -20.75 8.48 -13.21
CA VAL A 41 -19.97 9.33 -14.12
C VAL A 41 -18.46 9.05 -14.05
N THR A 42 -17.99 8.33 -13.03
CA THR A 42 -16.57 8.01 -12.82
C THR A 42 -15.88 7.35 -14.03
N PRO A 43 -16.50 6.41 -14.78
CA PRO A 43 -15.86 5.79 -15.96
C PRO A 43 -15.59 6.75 -17.12
N ILE A 44 -16.25 7.90 -17.13
CA ILE A 44 -16.11 8.90 -18.20
C ILE A 44 -14.86 9.77 -17.96
N ALA A 45 -14.20 9.64 -16.80
CA ALA A 45 -13.31 10.66 -16.28
C ALA A 45 -11.91 10.21 -15.76
N SER A 46 -11.45 8.96 -15.88
CA SER A 46 -10.05 8.60 -15.54
C SER A 46 -9.64 7.15 -15.83
N GLU A 47 -8.35 6.89 -15.98
CA GLU A 47 -7.69 5.56 -15.99
C GLU A 47 -7.89 4.74 -14.71
N SER A 48 -8.06 5.39 -13.55
CA SER A 48 -8.33 4.75 -12.25
C SER A 48 -9.82 4.55 -11.95
N ALA A 49 -10.68 4.54 -12.97
CA ALA A 49 -12.13 4.51 -12.80
C ALA A 49 -12.62 3.34 -11.92
N MET A 50 -12.02 2.15 -12.05
CA MET A 50 -12.41 0.98 -11.25
C MET A 50 -12.02 1.10 -9.79
N ALA A 51 -10.80 1.56 -9.51
CA ALA A 51 -10.36 1.82 -8.15
C ALA A 51 -11.26 2.86 -7.47
N ARG A 52 -11.58 3.96 -8.17
CA ARG A 52 -12.48 5.01 -7.66
C ARG A 52 -13.90 4.47 -7.40
N VAL A 53 -14.47 3.70 -8.32
CA VAL A 53 -15.79 3.05 -8.12
C VAL A 53 -15.75 2.09 -6.93
N GLY A 54 -14.67 1.31 -6.77
CA GLY A 54 -14.43 0.45 -5.62
C GLY A 54 -14.42 1.24 -4.30
N MET A 55 -13.70 2.36 -4.25
CA MET A 55 -13.66 3.25 -3.07
C MET A 55 -15.03 3.84 -2.73
N LEU A 56 -15.82 4.24 -3.75
CA LEU A 56 -17.18 4.75 -3.55
C LEU A 56 -18.11 3.68 -2.97
N LEU A 57 -17.98 2.43 -3.41
CA LEU A 57 -18.68 1.28 -2.83
C LEU A 57 -18.26 1.00 -1.39
N LEU A 58 -16.96 1.10 -1.08
CA LEU A 58 -16.47 0.96 0.29
C LEU A 58 -17.06 2.04 1.21
N ALA A 59 -17.01 3.30 0.78
CA ALA A 59 -17.60 4.42 1.52
C ALA A 59 -19.11 4.22 1.72
N ALA A 60 -19.83 3.79 0.68
CA ALA A 60 -21.26 3.51 0.76
C ALA A 60 -21.58 2.36 1.72
N GLY A 61 -20.80 1.28 1.68
CA GLY A 61 -20.93 0.14 2.59
C GLY A 61 -20.73 0.55 4.05
N LEU A 62 -19.69 1.34 4.35
CA LEU A 62 -19.43 1.87 5.70
C LEU A 62 -20.58 2.75 6.19
N LEU A 63 -21.10 3.63 5.34
CA LEU A 63 -22.23 4.50 5.66
C LEU A 63 -23.52 3.71 5.95
N GLU A 64 -23.78 2.63 5.20
CA GLU A 64 -24.94 1.77 5.44
C GLU A 64 -24.79 0.92 6.72
N VAL A 65 -23.58 0.39 7.00
CA VAL A 65 -23.28 -0.29 8.28
C VAL A 65 -23.52 0.66 9.45
N TYR A 66 -23.04 1.90 9.32
CA TYR A 66 -23.23 2.96 10.30
C TYR A 66 -24.71 3.32 10.50
N ASP A 67 -25.49 3.50 9.43
CA ASP A 67 -26.94 3.71 9.54
C ASP A 67 -27.63 2.51 10.21
N GLY A 68 -27.20 1.28 9.90
CA GLY A 68 -27.70 0.05 10.52
C GLY A 68 -27.60 0.07 12.04
N CYS A 69 -26.51 0.62 12.58
CA CYS A 69 -26.36 0.83 14.01
C CYS A 69 -27.46 1.74 14.58
N ARG A 70 -27.99 2.69 13.81
CA ARG A 70 -29.00 3.65 14.31
C ARG A 70 -30.45 3.14 14.18
N ARG A 71 -30.69 2.07 13.41
CA ARG A 71 -32.05 1.57 13.11
C ARG A 71 -32.82 1.07 14.34
N ALA A 72 -34.13 1.33 14.36
CA ALA A 72 -35.00 1.07 15.50
C ALA A 72 -35.41 -0.39 15.69
N ARG A 73 -35.48 -1.16 14.61
CA ARG A 73 -35.83 -2.58 14.65
C ARG A 73 -34.58 -3.43 14.40
N ASP A 74 -34.38 -4.46 15.21
CA ASP A 74 -33.23 -5.38 15.07
C ASP A 74 -33.20 -6.10 13.72
N ALA A 75 -34.37 -6.39 13.14
CA ALA A 75 -34.45 -6.96 11.80
C ALA A 75 -33.93 -6.00 10.72
N ASP A 76 -34.14 -4.69 10.88
CA ASP A 76 -33.70 -3.66 9.93
C ASP A 76 -32.22 -3.33 10.12
N ALA A 77 -31.75 -3.34 11.37
CA ALA A 77 -30.33 -3.18 11.72
C ALA A 77 -29.48 -4.32 11.16
N ARG A 78 -29.91 -5.58 11.37
CA ARG A 78 -29.25 -6.76 10.77
C ARG A 78 -29.25 -6.67 9.25
N ALA A 79 -30.36 -6.28 8.64
CA ALA A 79 -30.44 -6.13 7.19
C ALA A 79 -29.44 -5.08 6.67
N ALA A 80 -29.31 -3.93 7.34
CA ALA A 80 -28.30 -2.93 6.99
C ALA A 80 -26.87 -3.42 7.17
N TRP A 81 -26.56 -4.14 8.23
CA TRP A 81 -25.20 -4.68 8.41
C TRP A 81 -24.84 -5.71 7.34
N TYR A 82 -25.75 -6.62 7.00
CA TYR A 82 -25.53 -7.56 5.91
C TYR A 82 -25.41 -6.85 4.56
N ASN A 83 -26.29 -5.90 4.28
CA ASN A 83 -26.24 -5.14 3.03
C ASN A 83 -24.96 -4.28 2.95
N GLY A 84 -24.61 -3.56 4.01
CA GLY A 84 -23.39 -2.78 4.08
C GLY A 84 -22.14 -3.65 3.94
N ALA A 85 -22.04 -4.77 4.68
CA ALA A 85 -20.94 -5.73 4.53
C ALA A 85 -20.84 -6.31 3.11
N SER A 86 -21.97 -6.59 2.48
CA SER A 86 -21.99 -7.05 1.09
C SER A 86 -21.52 -5.97 0.11
N THR A 87 -21.90 -4.70 0.32
CA THR A 87 -21.41 -3.57 -0.48
C THR A 87 -19.91 -3.34 -0.27
N LEU A 88 -19.41 -3.52 0.96
CA LEU A 88 -17.98 -3.49 1.25
C LEU A 88 -17.23 -4.57 0.47
N LEU A 89 -17.71 -5.81 0.49
CA LEU A 89 -17.06 -6.91 -0.24
C LEU A 89 -17.04 -6.67 -1.75
N ILE A 90 -18.15 -6.20 -2.33
CA ILE A 90 -18.21 -5.79 -3.75
C ILE A 90 -17.20 -4.67 -4.01
N GLY A 91 -17.11 -3.67 -3.13
CA GLY A 91 -16.14 -2.59 -3.20
C GLY A 91 -14.69 -3.08 -3.21
N ILE A 92 -14.34 -4.02 -2.33
CA ILE A 92 -13.00 -4.65 -2.30
C ILE A 92 -12.72 -5.36 -3.63
N VAL A 93 -13.66 -6.15 -4.14
CA VAL A 93 -13.48 -6.89 -5.40
C VAL A 93 -13.33 -5.95 -6.59
N VAL A 94 -14.10 -4.86 -6.65
CA VAL A 94 -14.01 -3.86 -7.73
C VAL A 94 -12.75 -3.01 -7.61
N LEU A 95 -12.37 -2.61 -6.40
CA LEU A 95 -11.13 -1.88 -6.14
C LEU A 95 -9.90 -2.63 -6.66
N ASN A 96 -9.94 -3.96 -6.58
CA ASN A 96 -8.88 -4.85 -7.02
C ASN A 96 -9.17 -5.51 -8.37
N SER A 97 -10.12 -5.00 -9.17
CA SER A 97 -10.52 -5.70 -10.39
C SER A 97 -9.47 -5.64 -11.50
N THR A 98 -8.57 -4.66 -11.47
CA THR A 98 -7.43 -4.55 -12.40
C THR A 98 -6.31 -5.54 -12.10
N THR A 99 -6.32 -6.08 -10.88
CA THR A 99 -5.27 -6.96 -10.34
C THR A 99 -5.73 -8.42 -10.24
N ILE A 100 -7.03 -8.68 -10.42
CA ILE A 100 -7.63 -10.02 -10.48
C ILE A 100 -7.98 -10.35 -11.95
N VAL A 101 -7.76 -11.61 -12.37
CA VAL A 101 -8.22 -12.10 -13.69
C VAL A 101 -9.69 -11.72 -13.92
N ALA A 102 -9.97 -10.96 -14.98
CA ALA A 102 -11.29 -10.35 -15.22
C ALA A 102 -12.46 -11.37 -15.16
N GLY A 103 -12.23 -12.61 -15.61
CA GLY A 103 -13.22 -13.69 -15.52
C GLY A 103 -13.58 -14.09 -14.09
N VAL A 104 -12.63 -14.03 -13.15
CA VAL A 104 -12.84 -14.31 -11.73
C VAL A 104 -13.63 -13.18 -11.06
N VAL A 105 -13.30 -11.93 -11.36
CA VAL A 105 -14.05 -10.75 -10.88
C VAL A 105 -15.52 -10.83 -11.29
N ILE A 106 -15.77 -11.09 -12.57
CA ILE A 106 -17.13 -11.19 -13.14
C ILE A 106 -17.86 -12.38 -12.52
N GLY A 107 -17.18 -13.52 -12.36
CA GLY A 107 -17.73 -14.70 -11.71
C GLY A 107 -18.12 -14.44 -10.25
N LEU A 108 -17.25 -13.81 -9.47
CA LEU A 108 -17.50 -13.46 -8.07
C LEU A 108 -18.63 -12.43 -7.93
N LEU A 109 -18.63 -11.38 -8.75
CA LEU A 109 -19.68 -10.36 -8.76
C LEU A 109 -21.04 -10.97 -9.13
N ALA A 110 -21.11 -11.75 -10.21
CA ALA A 110 -22.35 -12.40 -10.64
C ALA A 110 -22.86 -13.41 -9.60
N ALA A 111 -21.98 -14.27 -9.07
CA ALA A 111 -22.33 -15.22 -8.01
C ALA A 111 -22.88 -14.50 -6.77
N TRP A 112 -22.33 -13.34 -6.43
CA TRP A 112 -22.78 -12.56 -5.29
C TRP A 112 -24.16 -11.93 -5.49
N PHE A 113 -24.42 -11.30 -6.63
CA PHE A 113 -25.74 -10.77 -6.96
C PHE A 113 -26.80 -11.89 -7.03
N LEU A 114 -26.43 -13.07 -7.54
CA LEU A 114 -27.28 -14.27 -7.52
C LEU A 114 -27.57 -14.75 -6.09
N PHE A 115 -26.56 -14.74 -5.21
CA PHE A 115 -26.73 -15.09 -3.81
C PHE A 115 -27.68 -14.11 -3.08
N ASP A 116 -27.50 -12.80 -3.26
CA ASP A 116 -28.35 -11.79 -2.63
C ASP A 116 -29.79 -11.86 -3.18
N ALA A 117 -29.96 -12.10 -4.48
CA ALA A 117 -31.25 -12.40 -5.10
C ALA A 117 -31.91 -13.61 -4.43
N GLY A 118 -31.21 -14.74 -4.32
CA GLY A 118 -31.70 -15.96 -3.67
C GLY A 118 -32.11 -15.72 -2.22
N ARG A 119 -31.35 -14.90 -1.48
CA ARG A 119 -31.66 -14.51 -0.09
C ARG A 119 -32.96 -13.71 0.02
N TYR A 120 -33.17 -12.70 -0.83
CA TYR A 120 -34.42 -11.93 -0.83
C TYR A 120 -35.62 -12.80 -1.24
N GLY A 121 -35.44 -13.67 -2.24
CA GLY A 121 -36.44 -14.67 -2.63
C GLY A 121 -36.80 -15.61 -1.48
N TRP A 122 -35.81 -16.19 -0.81
CA TRP A 122 -36.01 -17.05 0.37
C TRP A 122 -36.75 -16.33 1.49
N ARG A 123 -36.39 -15.08 1.78
CA ARG A 123 -37.04 -14.27 2.82
C ARG A 123 -38.52 -14.02 2.49
N GLY A 124 -38.84 -13.74 1.23
CA GLY A 124 -40.23 -13.59 0.77
C GLY A 124 -41.03 -14.88 0.93
N VAL A 125 -40.50 -15.99 0.42
CA VAL A 125 -41.14 -17.32 0.50
C VAL A 125 -41.31 -17.78 1.95
N ALA A 126 -40.29 -17.59 2.79
CA ALA A 126 -40.34 -17.94 4.20
C ALA A 126 -41.36 -17.08 4.98
N ALA A 127 -41.53 -15.81 4.62
CA ALA A 127 -42.54 -14.93 5.23
C ALA A 127 -43.97 -15.34 4.85
N ILE A 128 -44.18 -15.75 3.59
CA ILE A 128 -45.47 -16.31 3.12
C ILE A 128 -45.78 -17.61 3.86
N ARG A 129 -44.81 -18.54 3.97
CA ARG A 129 -44.98 -19.82 4.69
C ARG A 129 -45.24 -19.66 6.18
N ARG A 130 -44.78 -18.57 6.81
CA ARG A 130 -44.99 -18.27 8.24
C ARG A 130 -46.27 -17.46 8.50
N GLY A 131 -47.09 -17.18 7.47
CA GLY A 131 -48.34 -16.44 7.63
C GLY A 131 -48.18 -14.93 7.87
N THR A 132 -46.98 -14.36 7.64
CA THR A 132 -46.69 -12.93 7.83
C THR A 132 -46.18 -12.33 6.52
N PRO A 133 -47.04 -12.13 5.49
CA PRO A 133 -46.61 -11.69 4.18
C PRO A 133 -45.94 -10.31 4.24
N LEU A 134 -44.74 -10.22 3.65
CA LEU A 134 -44.02 -8.95 3.49
C LEU A 134 -44.57 -8.21 2.26
N PRO A 135 -44.64 -6.87 2.28
CA PRO A 135 -45.05 -6.10 1.11
C PRO A 135 -44.11 -6.40 -0.08
N LEU A 136 -44.66 -6.53 -1.29
CA LEU A 136 -43.92 -6.94 -2.50
C LEU A 136 -42.62 -6.14 -2.72
N ARG A 137 -42.67 -4.83 -2.50
CA ARG A 137 -41.51 -3.92 -2.55
C ARG A 137 -40.34 -4.29 -1.62
N ALA A 138 -40.59 -5.08 -0.56
CA ALA A 138 -39.58 -5.43 0.44
C ALA A 138 -38.80 -6.71 0.10
N TRP A 139 -39.21 -7.48 -0.91
CA TRP A 139 -38.53 -8.73 -1.28
C TRP A 139 -38.50 -8.99 -2.79
N LEU A 140 -39.58 -8.70 -3.53
CA LEU A 140 -39.65 -8.95 -4.96
C LEU A 140 -38.83 -7.92 -5.76
N LEU A 141 -38.88 -6.65 -5.39
CA LEU A 141 -38.12 -5.60 -6.06
C LEU A 141 -36.59 -5.79 -5.89
N PRO A 142 -36.05 -6.07 -4.68
CA PRO A 142 -34.65 -6.46 -4.52
C PRO A 142 -34.27 -7.75 -5.25
N LEU A 143 -35.15 -8.76 -5.26
CA LEU A 143 -34.92 -10.02 -6.00
C LEU A 143 -34.73 -9.76 -7.50
N VAL A 144 -35.68 -9.05 -8.13
CA VAL A 144 -35.63 -8.75 -9.57
C VAL A 144 -34.48 -7.81 -9.90
N GLY A 145 -34.21 -6.81 -9.05
CA GLY A 145 -33.08 -5.90 -9.25
C GLY A 145 -31.72 -6.61 -9.23
N ASN A 146 -31.48 -7.50 -8.25
CA ASN A 146 -30.24 -8.26 -8.17
C ASN A 146 -30.10 -9.27 -9.31
N LEU A 147 -31.20 -9.92 -9.75
CA LEU A 147 -31.18 -10.81 -10.92
C LEU A 147 -30.87 -10.05 -12.21
N GLY A 148 -31.50 -8.89 -12.42
CA GLY A 148 -31.25 -8.05 -13.59
C GLY A 148 -29.79 -7.59 -13.67
N VAL A 149 -29.23 -7.18 -12.54
CA VAL A 149 -27.81 -6.85 -12.43
C VAL A 149 -26.90 -8.03 -12.73
N ALA A 150 -27.16 -9.22 -12.17
CA ALA A 150 -26.36 -10.41 -12.43
C ALA A 150 -26.36 -10.77 -13.93
N ILE A 151 -27.51 -10.64 -14.60
CA ILE A 151 -27.65 -10.86 -16.04
C ILE A 151 -26.84 -9.84 -16.83
N VAL A 152 -26.92 -8.54 -16.49
CA VAL A 152 -26.15 -7.49 -17.15
C VAL A 152 -24.65 -7.74 -17.02
N VAL A 153 -24.17 -8.10 -15.83
CA VAL A 153 -22.76 -8.45 -15.57
C VAL A 153 -22.30 -9.64 -16.41
N LEU A 154 -23.14 -10.67 -16.55
CA LEU A 154 -22.80 -11.88 -17.33
C LEU A 154 -22.89 -11.67 -18.85
N VAL A 155 -23.78 -10.79 -19.33
CA VAL A 155 -24.04 -10.57 -20.77
C VAL A 155 -23.08 -9.52 -21.36
N LEU A 156 -22.76 -8.44 -20.63
CA LEU A 156 -21.90 -7.35 -21.13
C LEU A 156 -20.40 -7.55 -20.84
N ARG A 157 -20.02 -8.75 -20.37
CA ARG A 157 -18.69 -9.09 -19.84
C ARG A 157 -17.51 -8.85 -20.80
N GLU A 158 -17.74 -8.82 -22.13
CA GLU A 158 -16.67 -8.75 -23.14
C GLU A 158 -16.60 -7.42 -23.91
N ARG A 159 -17.49 -6.43 -23.64
CA ARG A 159 -17.53 -5.20 -24.46
C ARG A 159 -17.46 -3.87 -23.70
N VAL A 160 -17.80 -3.80 -22.41
CA VAL A 160 -17.75 -2.53 -21.63
C VAL A 160 -17.60 -2.78 -20.13
N LEU A 161 -16.51 -3.45 -19.73
CA LEU A 161 -16.28 -3.84 -18.32
C LEU A 161 -16.36 -2.64 -17.35
N PRO A 162 -15.71 -1.48 -17.62
CA PRO A 162 -15.76 -0.33 -16.70
C PRO A 162 -17.16 0.27 -16.54
N LEU A 163 -17.87 0.44 -17.66
CA LEU A 163 -19.22 1.02 -17.65
C LEU A 163 -20.22 0.08 -16.96
N THR A 164 -20.10 -1.22 -17.21
CA THR A 164 -20.93 -2.24 -16.57
C THR A 164 -20.73 -2.22 -15.05
N ILE A 165 -19.49 -2.20 -14.58
CA ILE A 165 -19.18 -2.16 -13.15
C ILE A 165 -19.71 -0.87 -12.51
N ALA A 166 -19.54 0.29 -13.14
CA ALA A 166 -19.99 1.56 -12.59
C ALA A 166 -21.51 1.72 -12.53
N ILE A 167 -22.24 1.29 -13.56
CA ILE A 167 -23.71 1.24 -13.52
C ILE A 167 -24.17 0.33 -12.38
N THR A 168 -23.53 -0.84 -12.27
CA THR A 168 -23.85 -1.82 -11.24
C THR A 168 -23.58 -1.28 -9.83
N ALA A 169 -22.45 -0.61 -9.64
CA ALA A 169 -22.07 0.04 -8.40
C ALA A 169 -23.03 1.18 -8.04
N SER A 170 -23.37 2.04 -9.01
CA SER A 170 -24.33 3.13 -8.82
C SER A 170 -25.71 2.61 -8.40
N LEU A 171 -26.24 1.60 -9.09
CA LEU A 171 -27.51 0.96 -8.74
C LEU A 171 -27.47 0.34 -7.34
N ARG A 172 -26.35 -0.27 -6.96
CA ARG A 172 -26.15 -0.83 -5.62
C ARG A 172 -26.19 0.27 -4.56
N ILE A 173 -25.44 1.36 -4.75
CA ILE A 173 -25.38 2.49 -3.82
C ILE A 173 -26.76 3.18 -3.72
N LEU A 174 -27.51 3.31 -4.82
CA LEU A 174 -28.89 3.81 -4.81
C LEU A 174 -29.83 2.91 -3.98
N GLY A 175 -29.69 1.59 -4.11
CA GLY A 175 -30.42 0.63 -3.27
C GLY A 175 -30.12 0.83 -1.77
N SER A 176 -28.86 1.06 -1.42
CA SER A 176 -28.44 1.41 -0.05
C SER A 176 -29.03 2.75 0.40
N ALA A 177 -28.98 3.79 -0.44
CA ALA A 177 -29.56 5.10 -0.16
C ALA A 177 -31.06 5.02 0.14
N TRP A 178 -31.80 4.26 -0.67
CA TRP A 178 -33.23 4.04 -0.48
C TRP A 178 -33.53 3.31 0.83
N ASN A 179 -32.79 2.25 1.15
CA ASN A 179 -32.94 1.52 2.42
C ASN A 179 -32.65 2.41 3.63
N VAL A 180 -31.61 3.22 3.52
CA VAL A 180 -31.22 4.23 4.51
C VAL A 180 -32.23 5.35 4.62
N LEU A 181 -33.08 5.65 3.63
CA LEU A 181 -34.16 6.64 3.73
C LEU A 181 -35.49 6.06 4.24
N ALA A 182 -35.74 4.77 3.97
CA ALA A 182 -36.97 4.09 4.32
C ALA A 182 -37.02 3.56 5.77
N SER A 183 -35.89 3.31 6.42
CA SER A 183 -35.81 2.56 7.69
C SER A 183 -35.93 3.43 8.96
N PRO A 184 -36.84 3.23 9.92
CA PRO A 184 -36.91 4.08 11.13
C PRO A 184 -35.65 3.98 12.00
N VAL A 185 -35.22 5.10 12.59
CA VAL A 185 -34.01 5.25 13.43
C VAL A 185 -34.40 5.59 14.88
N LEU A 186 -33.61 5.14 15.86
CA LEU A 186 -33.87 5.40 17.28
C LEU A 186 -33.58 6.87 17.65
N ALA A 187 -34.43 7.48 18.49
CA ALA A 187 -34.18 8.77 19.14
C ALA A 187 -33.29 8.59 20.39
N SER A 188 -32.44 9.56 20.70
CA SER A 188 -31.33 9.48 21.68
C SER A 188 -31.70 9.17 23.13
N ASN A 189 -32.98 9.15 23.49
CA ASN A 189 -33.41 9.31 24.89
C ASN A 189 -33.85 8.00 25.58
N ASP A 190 -33.81 6.84 24.91
CA ASP A 190 -34.40 5.56 25.40
C ASP A 190 -33.37 4.41 25.56
N ALA A 191 -32.11 4.69 25.89
CA ALA A 191 -31.04 3.68 25.84
C ALA A 191 -31.13 2.61 26.94
N GLY A 192 -31.36 3.02 28.20
CA GLY A 192 -31.45 2.13 29.37
C GLY A 192 -32.70 1.25 29.38
N ASP A 193 -33.89 1.86 29.28
CA ASP A 193 -35.20 1.17 29.37
C ASP A 193 -35.33 0.04 28.36
N ARG A 194 -34.90 0.27 27.12
CA ARG A 194 -34.99 -0.76 26.09
C ARG A 194 -33.91 -1.84 26.21
N ALA A 195 -32.76 -1.56 26.83
CA ALA A 195 -31.73 -2.58 27.07
C ALA A 195 -32.22 -3.67 28.04
N LEU A 196 -33.08 -3.29 28.99
CA LEU A 196 -33.78 -4.21 29.90
C LEU A 196 -34.87 -5.02 29.18
N VAL A 197 -35.62 -4.39 28.28
CA VAL A 197 -36.62 -5.06 27.43
C VAL A 197 -35.98 -6.14 26.56
N ASP A 198 -34.84 -5.87 25.92
CA ASP A 198 -34.13 -6.85 25.08
C ASP A 198 -33.57 -8.04 25.89
N LEU A 199 -33.30 -7.83 27.18
CA LEU A 199 -32.88 -8.88 28.11
C LEU A 199 -34.06 -9.68 28.67
N GLY A 200 -35.30 -9.23 28.47
CA GLY A 200 -36.50 -9.82 29.08
C GLY A 200 -36.62 -9.53 30.57
N LEU A 201 -36.07 -8.39 31.02
CA LEU A 201 -35.96 -7.98 32.42
C LEU A 201 -36.73 -6.68 32.71
N GLY A 202 -37.53 -6.20 31.75
CA GLY A 202 -38.22 -4.91 31.83
C GLY A 202 -39.27 -4.81 32.94
N ASP A 203 -39.82 -5.95 33.37
CA ASP A 203 -40.92 -5.99 34.36
C ASP A 203 -40.43 -5.95 35.82
N ARG A 204 -39.13 -5.69 36.05
CA ARG A 204 -38.49 -5.79 37.37
C ARG A 204 -37.93 -4.44 37.84
N PRO A 205 -38.52 -3.80 38.86
CA PRO A 205 -38.11 -2.47 39.33
C PRO A 205 -36.64 -2.41 39.79
N GLU A 206 -36.14 -3.44 40.46
CA GLU A 206 -34.75 -3.51 40.94
C GLU A 206 -33.72 -3.52 39.81
N MET A 207 -34.09 -4.09 38.66
CA MET A 207 -33.24 -4.17 37.47
C MET A 207 -33.19 -2.84 36.73
N LEU A 208 -34.28 -2.07 36.78
CA LEU A 208 -34.35 -0.70 36.27
C LEU A 208 -33.41 0.22 37.04
N VAL A 209 -33.46 0.16 38.38
CA VAL A 209 -32.53 0.91 39.25
C VAL A 209 -31.08 0.55 38.96
N MET A 210 -30.78 -0.74 38.79
CA MET A 210 -29.44 -1.19 38.46
C MET A 210 -28.96 -0.72 37.08
N ALA A 211 -29.83 -0.74 36.06
CA ALA A 211 -29.48 -0.25 34.73
C ALA A 211 -29.21 1.26 34.71
N ASN A 212 -30.04 2.05 35.40
CA ASN A 212 -29.87 3.50 35.52
C ASN A 212 -28.56 3.86 36.24
N ARG A 213 -28.28 3.18 37.37
CA ARG A 213 -26.98 3.32 38.07
C ARG A 213 -25.79 3.02 37.14
N LEU A 214 -25.86 1.92 36.39
CA LEU A 214 -24.80 1.54 35.46
C LEU A 214 -24.67 2.54 34.29
N GLU A 215 -25.77 3.12 33.83
CA GLU A 215 -25.77 4.17 32.81
C GLU A 215 -25.08 5.44 33.30
N ASP A 216 -25.41 5.90 34.52
CA ASP A 216 -24.77 7.06 35.16
C ASP A 216 -23.27 6.83 35.40
N GLU A 217 -22.90 5.65 35.90
CA GLU A 217 -21.50 5.24 36.06
C GLU A 217 -20.75 5.28 34.72
N GLU A 218 -21.37 4.87 33.62
CA GLU A 218 -20.76 4.87 32.29
C GLU A 218 -20.65 6.27 31.67
N ILE A 219 -21.57 7.19 31.99
CA ILE A 219 -21.46 8.60 31.63
C ILE A 219 -20.29 9.23 32.40
N ALA A 220 -20.19 8.99 33.71
CA ALA A 220 -19.10 9.49 34.56
C ALA A 220 -17.72 8.96 34.11
N ARG A 221 -17.66 7.72 33.60
CA ARG A 221 -16.43 7.12 33.05
C ARG A 221 -15.91 7.74 31.76
N GLY A 222 -16.64 8.66 31.15
CA GLY A 222 -16.21 9.34 29.93
C GLY A 222 -14.88 10.11 30.07
N GLY A 223 -14.50 10.52 31.28
CA GLY A 223 -13.18 11.10 31.60
C GLY A 223 -12.05 10.08 31.43
N PHE A 224 -12.12 8.96 32.16
CA PHE A 224 -11.14 7.88 32.09
C PHE A 224 -10.97 7.29 30.68
N ASP A 225 -12.06 7.21 29.91
CA ASP A 225 -11.99 6.74 28.52
C ASP A 225 -11.14 7.68 27.65
N ARG A 226 -11.18 8.99 27.89
CA ARG A 226 -10.34 9.97 27.18
C ARG A 226 -8.88 9.87 27.61
N GLU A 227 -8.62 9.76 28.90
CA GLU A 227 -7.26 9.58 29.43
C GLU A 227 -6.62 8.30 28.91
N TRP A 228 -7.36 7.20 28.88
CA TRP A 228 -6.89 5.92 28.32
C TRP A 228 -6.55 6.03 26.84
N ILE A 229 -7.44 6.62 26.03
CA ILE A 229 -7.19 6.82 24.59
C ILE A 229 -5.98 7.72 24.39
N PHE A 230 -5.89 8.83 25.14
CA PHE A 230 -4.78 9.76 25.05
C PHE A 230 -3.46 9.09 25.43
N GLY A 231 -3.39 8.38 26.56
CA GLY A 231 -2.18 7.68 27.01
C GLY A 231 -1.71 6.63 26.01
N PHE A 232 -2.65 5.85 25.45
CA PHE A 232 -2.32 4.85 24.43
C PHE A 232 -1.85 5.50 23.12
N THR A 233 -2.53 6.57 22.69
CA THR A 233 -2.16 7.35 21.49
C THR A 233 -0.79 7.99 21.64
N ALA A 234 -0.49 8.58 22.80
CA ALA A 234 0.82 9.16 23.10
C ALA A 234 1.92 8.10 23.13
N THR A 235 1.61 6.89 23.62
CA THR A 235 2.55 5.76 23.62
C THR A 235 2.86 5.29 22.20
N LEU A 236 1.83 5.09 21.36
CA LEU A 236 2.01 4.73 19.95
C LEU A 236 2.77 5.82 19.20
N PHE A 237 2.43 7.09 19.42
CA PHE A 237 3.17 8.21 18.86
C PHE A 237 4.64 8.19 19.26
N ALA A 238 4.96 7.97 20.54
CA ALA A 238 6.34 7.87 21.01
C ALA A 238 7.09 6.67 20.40
N LEU A 239 6.41 5.54 20.19
CA LEU A 239 6.98 4.37 19.51
C LEU A 239 7.30 4.66 18.05
N HIS A 240 6.35 5.24 17.30
CA HIS A 240 6.57 5.64 15.91
C HIS A 240 7.64 6.73 15.80
N ALA A 241 7.62 7.74 16.67
CA ALA A 241 8.65 8.77 16.74
C ALA A 241 10.04 8.18 17.05
N GLY A 242 10.11 7.14 17.87
CA GLY A 242 11.36 6.44 18.15
C GLY A 242 11.87 5.60 16.97
N ARG A 243 10.97 4.95 16.23
CA ARG A 243 11.30 4.08 15.08
C ARG A 243 11.58 4.88 13.81
N MET A 244 10.72 5.83 13.50
CA MET A 244 10.85 6.72 12.35
C MET A 244 11.83 7.87 12.61
N GLY A 245 12.26 8.11 13.85
CA GLY A 245 13.05 9.28 14.19
C GLY A 245 12.23 10.58 14.26
N PHE A 246 12.83 11.58 14.90
CA PHE A 246 12.25 12.93 15.05
C PHE A 246 13.19 13.93 14.38
N GLU A 247 13.12 14.02 13.05
CA GLU A 247 13.90 15.01 12.31
C GLU A 247 13.38 16.42 12.56
N ALA A 248 14.27 17.41 12.45
CA ALA A 248 13.93 18.82 12.63
C ALA A 248 13.17 19.41 11.41
N SER A 249 12.81 18.60 10.42
CA SER A 249 11.94 18.98 9.30
C SER A 249 10.47 18.73 9.65
N LEU A 250 9.57 19.57 9.10
CA LEU A 250 8.12 19.42 9.30
C LEU A 250 7.62 18.05 8.82
N LEU A 251 8.19 17.51 7.74
CA LEU A 251 7.81 16.23 7.12
C LEU A 251 8.21 15.04 7.99
N GLY A 252 9.42 15.06 8.56
CA GLY A 252 9.88 14.07 9.53
C GLY A 252 8.96 13.98 10.74
N MET A 253 8.46 15.12 11.24
CA MET A 253 7.53 15.17 12.39
C MET A 253 6.08 14.73 12.06
N LEU A 254 5.64 14.87 10.81
CA LEU A 254 4.30 14.47 10.38
C LEU A 254 4.16 12.96 10.21
N SER A 255 5.24 12.24 9.92
CA SER A 255 5.20 10.79 9.68
C SER A 255 4.66 9.99 10.88
N PRO A 256 5.16 10.18 12.12
CA PRO A 256 4.61 9.50 13.29
C PRO A 256 3.14 9.85 13.57
N LEU A 257 2.73 11.09 13.24
CA LEU A 257 1.33 11.51 13.39
C LEU A 257 0.40 10.77 12.42
N LEU A 258 0.80 10.64 11.16
CA LEU A 258 0.05 9.89 10.15
C LEU A 258 -0.06 8.41 10.51
N ALA A 259 1.03 7.79 10.99
CA ALA A 259 1.01 6.40 11.45
C ALA A 259 -0.01 6.19 12.59
N VAL A 260 -0.02 7.08 13.59
CA VAL A 260 -0.99 7.02 14.70
C VAL A 260 -2.45 7.20 14.23
N ILE A 261 -2.69 8.02 13.21
CA ILE A 261 -4.01 8.14 12.59
C ILE A 261 -4.41 6.81 11.92
N GLY A 262 -3.45 6.13 11.27
CA GLY A 262 -3.60 4.76 10.78
C GLY A 262 -3.99 3.79 11.90
N ASP A 263 -3.32 3.85 13.05
CA ASP A 263 -3.63 2.99 14.21
C ASP A 263 -5.05 3.21 14.71
N TRP A 264 -5.51 4.46 14.76
CA TRP A 264 -6.87 4.80 15.15
C TRP A 264 -7.89 4.18 14.19
N PHE A 265 -7.62 4.25 12.89
CA PHE A 265 -8.48 3.66 11.88
C PHE A 265 -8.56 2.13 12.03
N ILE A 266 -7.41 1.45 12.11
CA ILE A 266 -7.32 0.00 12.30
C ILE A 266 -7.98 -0.43 13.62
N ALA A 267 -7.78 0.32 14.71
CA ALA A 267 -8.42 0.08 15.99
C ALA A 267 -9.96 0.10 15.87
N VAL A 268 -10.52 1.10 15.18
CA VAL A 268 -11.97 1.19 14.96
C VAL A 268 -12.47 0.02 14.13
N LEU A 269 -11.73 -0.42 13.10
CA LEU A 269 -12.08 -1.58 12.30
C LEU A 269 -12.06 -2.87 13.13
N ILE A 270 -10.99 -3.15 13.88
CA ILE A 270 -10.87 -4.33 14.74
C ILE A 270 -11.99 -4.34 15.78
N ALA A 271 -12.26 -3.20 16.42
CA ALA A 271 -13.35 -3.08 17.38
C ALA A 271 -14.70 -3.44 16.73
N SER A 272 -14.97 -2.90 15.54
CA SER A 272 -16.26 -3.00 14.85
C SER A 272 -16.50 -4.36 14.19
N PHE A 273 -15.47 -4.96 13.60
CA PHE A 273 -15.58 -6.17 12.77
C PHE A 273 -15.07 -7.44 13.45
N VAL A 274 -14.24 -7.32 14.49
CA VAL A 274 -13.69 -8.49 15.20
C VAL A 274 -14.23 -8.56 16.63
N VAL A 275 -13.93 -7.57 17.46
CA VAL A 275 -14.19 -7.64 18.91
C VAL A 275 -15.69 -7.57 19.23
N VAL A 276 -16.42 -6.62 18.66
CA VAL A 276 -17.86 -6.48 18.91
C VAL A 276 -18.64 -7.70 18.40
N PRO A 277 -18.44 -8.19 17.16
CA PRO A 277 -19.09 -9.41 16.69
C PRO A 277 -18.76 -10.64 17.52
N ALA A 278 -17.50 -10.83 17.92
CA ALA A 278 -17.11 -11.94 18.80
C ALA A 278 -17.84 -11.88 20.15
N ARG A 279 -17.91 -10.69 20.78
CA ARG A 279 -18.65 -10.49 22.03
C ARG A 279 -20.16 -10.72 21.88
N LEU A 280 -20.75 -10.31 20.76
CA LEU A 280 -22.16 -10.56 20.45
C LEU A 280 -22.45 -12.05 20.26
N THR A 281 -21.57 -12.77 19.56
CA THR A 281 -21.66 -14.23 19.38
C THR A 281 -21.52 -14.94 20.72
N PHE A 282 -20.52 -14.59 21.52
CA PHE A 282 -20.34 -15.13 22.86
C PHE A 282 -21.58 -14.88 23.74
N ARG A 283 -22.16 -13.66 23.67
CA ARG A 283 -23.40 -13.31 24.37
C ARG A 283 -24.55 -14.22 23.96
N LYS A 284 -24.71 -14.49 22.66
CA LYS A 284 -25.74 -15.37 22.10
C LYS A 284 -25.59 -16.81 22.59
N VAL A 285 -24.37 -17.35 22.58
CA VAL A 285 -24.07 -18.73 23.03
C VAL A 285 -24.30 -18.89 24.55
N THR A 286 -23.98 -17.86 25.33
CA THR A 286 -24.07 -17.89 26.81
C THR A 286 -25.43 -17.44 27.38
N ARG A 287 -26.43 -17.13 26.54
CA ARG A 287 -27.79 -16.71 26.94
C ARG A 287 -28.49 -17.67 27.92
N PRO A 288 -28.42 -19.01 27.77
CA PRO A 288 -29.04 -19.93 28.72
C PRO A 288 -28.41 -19.88 30.11
N LEU A 289 -27.08 -19.73 30.17
CA LEU A 289 -26.33 -19.57 31.42
C LEU A 289 -26.66 -18.24 32.10
N GLU A 290 -26.78 -17.16 31.33
CA GLU A 290 -27.20 -15.85 31.82
C GLU A 290 -28.57 -15.89 32.49
N ARG A 291 -29.56 -16.57 31.89
CA ARG A 291 -30.90 -16.73 32.50
C ARG A 291 -30.85 -17.48 33.84
N ARG A 292 -30.05 -18.55 33.92
CA ARG A 292 -29.85 -19.30 35.18
C ARG A 292 -29.12 -18.49 36.24
N ALA A 293 -28.13 -17.70 35.83
CA ALA A 293 -27.37 -16.84 36.72
C ALA A 293 -28.24 -15.73 37.35
N TRP A 294 -29.17 -15.14 36.57
CA TRP A 294 -30.15 -14.20 37.13
C TRP A 294 -31.05 -14.83 38.20
N ALA A 295 -31.50 -16.07 37.99
CA ALA A 295 -32.28 -16.80 38.99
C ALA A 295 -31.47 -17.10 40.28
N LEU A 296 -30.15 -17.35 40.15
CA LEU A 296 -29.25 -17.55 41.30
C LEU A 296 -28.99 -16.28 42.11
N THR A 297 -29.13 -15.10 41.50
CA THR A 297 -28.94 -13.81 42.20
C THR A 297 -30.16 -13.33 42.99
N GLU A 298 -31.32 -13.99 42.81
CA GLU A 298 -32.57 -13.67 43.52
C GLU A 298 -32.75 -14.43 44.84
N GLY A 299 -32.00 -15.51 45.05
CA GLY A 299 -32.06 -16.31 46.29
C GLY A 299 -31.22 -15.71 47.42
N ASN A 300 -31.70 -15.82 48.67
CA ASN A 300 -30.90 -15.50 49.86
C ASN A 300 -29.80 -16.57 50.06
N PRO A 301 -28.51 -16.23 49.92
CA PRO A 301 -27.45 -17.25 49.95
C PRO A 301 -27.20 -17.75 51.39
N VAL A 302 -27.53 -19.01 51.64
CA VAL A 302 -27.48 -19.63 52.98
C VAL A 302 -26.06 -20.08 53.39
N SER A 303 -25.15 -20.31 52.42
CA SER A 303 -23.77 -20.77 52.66
C SER A 303 -22.68 -19.81 52.13
N ARG A 304 -21.43 -19.99 52.58
CA ARG A 304 -20.26 -19.21 52.10
C ARG A 304 -19.99 -19.45 50.60
N VAL A 305 -20.18 -20.68 50.12
CA VAL A 305 -20.04 -21.06 48.71
C VAL A 305 -21.13 -20.40 47.85
N THR A 306 -22.38 -20.41 48.31
CA THR A 306 -23.47 -19.72 47.59
C THR A 306 -23.27 -18.21 47.56
N ARG A 307 -22.72 -17.60 48.63
CA ARG A 307 -22.38 -16.16 48.63
C ARG A 307 -21.32 -15.80 47.60
N LEU A 308 -20.26 -16.61 47.47
CA LEU A 308 -19.21 -16.39 46.47
C LEU A 308 -19.77 -16.59 45.05
N ALA A 309 -20.53 -17.66 44.81
CA ALA A 309 -21.16 -17.93 43.52
C ALA A 309 -22.13 -16.81 43.09
N THR A 310 -22.98 -16.32 44.00
CA THR A 310 -23.88 -15.19 43.76
C THR A 310 -23.12 -13.90 43.46
N ARG A 311 -22.02 -13.62 44.18
CA ARG A 311 -21.19 -12.43 43.93
C ARG A 311 -20.52 -12.47 42.56
N THR A 312 -19.97 -13.62 42.17
CA THR A 312 -19.35 -13.82 40.85
C THR A 312 -20.38 -13.77 39.73
N ALA A 313 -21.54 -14.39 39.92
CA ALA A 313 -22.67 -14.29 38.98
C ALA A 313 -23.11 -12.83 38.80
N ARG A 314 -23.30 -12.08 39.89
CA ARG A 314 -23.69 -10.66 39.84
C ARG A 314 -22.66 -9.81 39.11
N TRP A 315 -21.38 -9.98 39.39
CA TRP A 315 -20.30 -9.27 38.69
C TRP A 315 -20.33 -9.54 37.17
N TRP A 316 -20.47 -10.81 36.77
CA TRP A 316 -20.55 -11.18 35.36
C TRP A 316 -21.80 -10.62 34.67
N LEU A 317 -22.95 -10.67 35.35
CA LEU A 317 -24.21 -10.14 34.84
C LEU A 317 -24.21 -8.61 34.72
N GLU A 318 -23.65 -7.89 35.70
CA GLU A 318 -23.43 -6.44 35.61
C GLU A 318 -22.51 -6.09 34.45
N ALA A 319 -21.42 -6.86 34.23
CA ALA A 319 -20.53 -6.64 33.09
C ALA A 319 -21.24 -6.80 31.73
N ARG A 320 -22.16 -7.78 31.62
CA ARG A 320 -22.97 -7.98 30.42
C ARG A 320 -24.00 -6.87 30.20
N LEU A 321 -24.69 -6.45 31.26
CA LEU A 321 -25.66 -5.36 31.20
C LEU A 321 -24.97 -4.05 30.80
N ARG A 322 -23.81 -3.75 31.43
CA ARG A 322 -22.97 -2.61 31.08
C ARG A 322 -22.50 -2.65 29.62
N PHE A 323 -22.12 -3.81 29.09
CA PHE A 323 -21.80 -3.96 27.66
C PHE A 323 -23.02 -3.66 26.76
N ALA A 324 -24.22 -4.12 27.14
CA ALA A 324 -25.44 -3.85 26.39
C ALA A 324 -25.79 -2.35 26.37
N ILE A 325 -25.69 -1.67 27.52
CA ILE A 325 -25.86 -0.23 27.65
C ILE A 325 -24.84 0.50 26.77
N ARG A 326 -23.56 0.09 26.82
CA ARG A 326 -22.49 0.68 26.00
C ARG A 326 -22.74 0.55 24.49
N LEU A 327 -23.11 -0.64 24.03
CA LEU A 327 -23.39 -0.87 22.62
C LEU A 327 -24.58 -0.02 22.16
N ARG A 328 -25.59 0.13 23.02
CA ARG A 328 -26.79 0.91 22.74
C ARG A 328 -26.50 2.41 22.68
N GLN A 329 -25.84 2.95 23.68
CA GLN A 329 -25.38 4.34 23.70
C GLN A 329 -24.47 4.69 22.49
N ALA A 330 -23.60 3.77 22.05
CA ALA A 330 -22.79 3.96 20.84
C ALA A 330 -23.64 4.08 19.56
N ARG A 331 -24.82 3.44 19.51
CA ARG A 331 -25.77 3.56 18.40
C ARG A 331 -26.42 4.95 18.30
N TYR A 332 -26.40 5.74 19.37
CA TYR A 332 -27.03 7.07 19.40
C TYR A 332 -26.06 8.23 19.13
N SER A 333 -24.77 8.07 19.40
CA SER A 333 -23.77 9.13 19.28
C SER A 333 -22.52 8.66 18.53
N PRO A 334 -22.19 9.24 17.37
CA PRO A 334 -20.99 8.90 16.60
C PRO A 334 -19.70 9.16 17.37
N ARG A 335 -19.66 10.26 18.14
CA ARG A 335 -18.52 10.59 19.00
C ARG A 335 -18.31 9.50 20.06
N LEU A 336 -19.39 8.97 20.62
CA LEU A 336 -19.33 7.90 21.61
C LEU A 336 -18.97 6.56 20.97
N ALA A 337 -19.46 6.29 19.75
CA ALA A 337 -19.07 5.13 18.96
C ALA A 337 -17.57 5.13 18.65
N LEU A 338 -17.03 6.25 18.15
CA LEU A 338 -15.60 6.43 17.88
C LEU A 338 -14.79 6.24 19.16
N ARG A 339 -15.14 6.94 20.24
CA ARG A 339 -14.43 6.83 21.53
C ARG A 339 -14.40 5.39 22.05
N ARG A 340 -15.53 4.67 21.97
CA ARG A 340 -15.60 3.27 22.42
C ARG A 340 -14.89 2.31 21.47
N GLY A 341 -14.93 2.60 20.18
CA GLY A 341 -14.17 1.92 19.14
C GLY A 341 -12.68 2.00 19.45
N LEU A 342 -12.13 3.20 19.62
CA LEU A 342 -10.73 3.43 19.98
C LEU A 342 -10.36 2.76 21.31
N ARG A 343 -11.14 2.98 22.38
CA ARG A 343 -10.87 2.35 23.69
C ARG A 343 -10.76 0.83 23.60
N THR A 344 -11.62 0.19 22.81
CA THR A 344 -11.67 -1.27 22.67
C THR A 344 -10.64 -1.78 21.67
N GLY A 345 -10.43 -1.01 20.60
CA GLY A 345 -9.65 -1.38 19.44
C GLY A 345 -8.16 -1.17 19.62
N LEU A 346 -7.73 -0.07 20.25
CA LEU A 346 -6.30 0.28 20.36
C LEU A 346 -5.46 -0.84 21.01
N PRO A 347 -5.89 -1.46 22.13
CA PRO A 347 -5.14 -2.59 22.69
C PRO A 347 -5.12 -3.81 21.76
N ALA A 348 -6.21 -4.08 21.04
CA ALA A 348 -6.29 -5.21 20.12
C ALA A 348 -5.43 -4.97 18.86
N ALA A 349 -5.43 -3.74 18.34
CA ALA A 349 -4.58 -3.31 17.24
C ALA A 349 -3.10 -3.45 17.61
N ALA A 350 -2.69 -2.96 18.78
CA ALA A 350 -1.33 -3.13 19.27
C ALA A 350 -0.92 -4.60 19.42
N VAL A 351 -1.78 -5.47 19.96
CA VAL A 351 -1.47 -6.91 20.06
C VAL A 351 -1.35 -7.56 18.67
N ILE A 352 -2.22 -7.19 17.73
CA ILE A 352 -2.13 -7.69 16.35
C ILE A 352 -0.83 -7.18 15.71
N ALA A 353 -0.57 -5.88 15.72
CA ALA A 353 0.65 -5.29 15.18
C ALA A 353 1.92 -5.91 15.79
N ALA A 354 1.96 -6.13 17.10
CA ALA A 354 3.10 -6.77 17.77
C ALA A 354 3.30 -8.25 17.42
N THR A 355 2.25 -8.94 16.95
CA THR A 355 2.33 -10.36 16.57
C THR A 355 2.42 -10.57 15.06
N VAL A 356 2.05 -9.59 14.24
CA VAL A 356 2.13 -9.58 12.77
C VAL A 356 3.48 -10.10 12.24
N PRO A 357 4.65 -9.67 12.76
CA PRO A 357 5.94 -10.23 12.35
C PRO A 357 6.10 -11.72 12.66
N VAL A 358 5.52 -12.20 13.77
CA VAL A 358 5.52 -13.64 14.13
C VAL A 358 4.73 -14.47 13.10
N TRP A 359 3.75 -13.86 12.42
CA TRP A 359 2.99 -14.50 11.35
C TRP A 359 3.70 -14.41 9.99
N GLY A 360 4.90 -13.83 9.92
CA GLY A 360 5.68 -13.65 8.70
C GLY A 360 5.05 -12.66 7.72
N MET A 361 4.34 -11.64 8.21
CA MET A 361 3.84 -10.52 7.40
C MET A 361 4.56 -9.29 7.94
N ASN A 362 5.59 -8.79 7.25
CA ASN A 362 6.38 -7.70 7.82
C ASN A 362 6.00 -6.33 7.27
N TRP A 363 5.47 -6.25 6.06
CA TRP A 363 5.28 -4.97 5.37
C TRP A 363 3.83 -4.45 5.39
N TYR A 364 2.82 -5.30 5.15
CA TYR A 364 1.49 -4.78 4.83
C TYR A 364 0.68 -4.19 6.01
N PHE A 365 0.97 -4.59 7.25
CA PHE A 365 0.22 -4.14 8.44
C PHE A 365 0.94 -3.05 9.24
N ASP A 366 2.03 -2.49 8.70
CA ASP A 366 2.72 -1.38 9.32
C ASP A 366 2.05 -0.05 8.94
N THR A 367 1.50 0.67 9.91
CA THR A 367 0.90 2.00 9.69
C THR A 367 1.96 3.03 9.30
N GLU A 368 3.24 2.71 9.49
CA GLU A 368 4.38 3.47 8.97
C GLU A 368 4.38 3.52 7.43
N ASN A 369 3.95 2.45 6.75
CA ASN A 369 3.85 2.42 5.28
C ASN A 369 2.72 3.28 4.72
N TRP A 370 1.71 3.61 5.53
CA TRP A 370 0.66 4.54 5.11
C TRP A 370 1.21 5.96 5.04
N ALA A 371 2.15 6.31 5.94
CA ALA A 371 2.88 7.55 5.83
C ALA A 371 3.71 7.57 4.54
N ALA A 372 4.41 6.49 4.21
CA ALA A 372 5.13 6.36 2.94
C ALA A 372 4.23 6.56 1.71
N GLY A 373 3.02 6.01 1.69
CA GLY A 373 2.05 6.24 0.61
C GLY A 373 1.59 7.70 0.48
N VAL A 374 1.43 8.41 1.61
CA VAL A 374 1.15 9.86 1.60
C VAL A 374 2.36 10.64 1.08
N TRP A 375 3.57 10.25 1.48
CA TRP A 375 4.81 10.88 1.02
C TRP A 375 5.06 10.65 -0.45
N ASN A 376 4.71 9.48 -0.98
CA ASN A 376 4.74 9.20 -2.40
C ASN A 376 3.90 10.23 -3.16
N SER A 377 2.61 10.38 -2.83
CA SER A 377 1.76 11.36 -3.52
C SER A 377 2.20 12.82 -3.30
N TRP A 378 2.78 13.13 -2.14
CA TRP A 378 3.29 14.48 -1.85
C TRP A 378 4.54 14.82 -2.68
N ALA A 379 5.48 13.87 -2.77
CA ALA A 379 6.71 13.99 -3.54
C ALA A 379 6.42 13.96 -5.04
N GLU A 380 5.57 13.03 -5.51
CA GLU A 380 5.12 12.93 -6.91
C GLU A 380 4.62 14.27 -7.46
N ALA A 381 3.88 15.03 -6.67
CA ALA A 381 3.36 16.34 -7.08
C ALA A 381 4.41 17.47 -7.14
N ARG A 382 5.64 17.25 -6.66
CA ARG A 382 6.65 18.32 -6.45
C ARG A 382 8.03 18.02 -7.01
N THR A 383 8.38 16.75 -7.19
CA THR A 383 9.72 16.30 -7.58
C THR A 383 10.27 17.09 -8.77
N ASP A 384 9.48 17.30 -9.82
CA ASP A 384 9.96 18.02 -11.01
C ASP A 384 10.21 19.50 -10.75
N THR A 385 9.31 20.17 -10.01
CA THR A 385 9.49 21.58 -9.63
C THR A 385 10.73 21.75 -8.76
N TRP A 386 10.98 20.82 -7.84
CA TRP A 386 12.17 20.82 -7.01
C TRP A 386 13.44 20.57 -7.81
N ARG A 387 13.47 19.50 -8.59
CA ARG A 387 14.62 19.13 -9.42
C ARG A 387 14.97 20.23 -10.41
N GLU A 388 13.97 20.80 -11.09
CA GLU A 388 14.17 21.90 -12.02
C GLU A 388 14.79 23.12 -11.32
N ALA A 389 14.26 23.51 -10.15
CA ALA A 389 14.81 24.62 -9.37
C ALA A 389 16.25 24.36 -8.91
N MET A 390 16.52 23.13 -8.44
CA MET A 390 17.86 22.69 -8.04
C MET A 390 18.85 22.80 -9.20
N VAL A 391 18.52 22.22 -10.34
CA VAL A 391 19.35 22.17 -11.55
C VAL A 391 19.61 23.57 -12.08
N ARG A 392 18.57 24.40 -12.24
CA ARG A 392 18.70 25.78 -12.73
C ARG A 392 19.60 26.63 -11.82
N SER A 393 19.52 26.43 -10.50
CA SER A 393 20.35 27.17 -9.54
C SER A 393 21.83 26.79 -9.63
N VAL A 394 22.13 25.50 -9.79
CA VAL A 394 23.51 25.02 -10.00
C VAL A 394 24.07 25.56 -11.32
N LEU A 395 23.29 25.49 -12.41
CA LEU A 395 23.67 26.01 -13.73
C LEU A 395 23.95 27.52 -13.72
N ALA A 396 23.16 28.30 -12.99
CA ALA A 396 23.32 29.75 -12.94
C ALA A 396 24.55 30.21 -12.14
N SER A 397 25.01 29.39 -11.19
CA SER A 397 25.95 29.83 -10.14
C SER A 397 27.36 29.24 -10.26
N GLN A 398 27.50 28.06 -10.84
CA GLN A 398 28.80 27.43 -11.06
C GLN A 398 29.27 27.61 -12.51
N GLN A 399 30.59 27.65 -12.74
CA GLN A 399 31.16 27.41 -14.07
C GLN A 399 31.05 25.92 -14.43
N VAL A 400 29.82 25.42 -14.45
CA VAL A 400 29.48 24.16 -15.13
C VAL A 400 29.56 24.42 -16.63
N GLY A 401 30.03 23.44 -17.42
CA GLY A 401 30.06 23.57 -18.88
C GLY A 401 28.67 23.87 -19.45
N ASP A 402 28.59 24.21 -20.74
CA ASP A 402 27.30 24.38 -21.41
C ASP A 402 26.77 23.05 -21.97
N GLY A 403 25.45 22.97 -22.19
CA GLY A 403 24.79 21.81 -22.78
C GLY A 403 25.14 20.49 -22.09
N ALA A 404 25.71 19.56 -22.85
CA ALA A 404 26.07 18.22 -22.39
C ALA A 404 27.13 18.23 -21.26
N ASP A 405 28.06 19.18 -21.29
CA ASP A 405 29.20 19.21 -20.36
C ASP A 405 28.84 19.71 -18.96
N ALA A 406 27.65 20.32 -18.81
CA ALA A 406 27.14 20.84 -17.55
C ALA A 406 27.17 19.80 -16.40
N PHE A 407 26.76 18.57 -16.72
CA PHE A 407 26.65 17.46 -15.77
C PHE A 407 27.48 16.23 -16.20
N ALA A 408 28.51 16.44 -17.01
CA ALA A 408 29.49 15.41 -17.28
C ALA A 408 30.37 15.15 -16.04
N VAL A 409 30.69 13.87 -15.81
CA VAL A 409 31.64 13.40 -14.80
C VAL A 409 32.72 12.53 -15.46
N THR A 410 33.92 12.55 -14.89
CA THR A 410 35.10 11.86 -15.44
C THR A 410 35.71 10.92 -14.40
N PRO A 411 35.20 9.67 -14.28
CA PRO A 411 35.70 8.73 -13.29
C PRO A 411 37.20 8.46 -13.50
N ALA A 412 37.96 8.45 -12.41
CA ALA A 412 39.40 8.26 -12.48
C ALA A 412 39.78 6.90 -13.10
N GLY A 413 40.71 6.90 -14.05
CA GLY A 413 41.22 5.69 -14.70
C GLY A 413 40.34 5.13 -15.82
N VAL A 414 39.27 5.82 -16.23
CA VAL A 414 38.55 5.52 -17.47
C VAL A 414 39.38 6.03 -18.67
N PRO A 415 39.79 5.17 -19.61
CA PRO A 415 40.53 5.59 -20.79
C PRO A 415 39.62 6.29 -21.81
N ALA A 416 40.16 7.24 -22.58
CA ALA A 416 39.43 7.90 -23.66
C ALA A 416 39.05 6.93 -24.79
N ASP A 417 39.93 5.96 -25.10
CA ASP A 417 39.74 4.99 -26.19
C ASP A 417 40.25 3.57 -25.83
N GLY A 418 39.86 3.06 -24.66
CA GLY A 418 40.31 1.76 -24.18
C GLY A 418 39.23 0.96 -23.47
N ASP A 419 39.54 -0.30 -23.18
CA ASP A 419 38.64 -1.19 -22.45
C ASP A 419 38.60 -0.82 -20.97
N PHE A 420 37.40 -0.88 -20.37
CA PHE A 420 37.21 -0.68 -18.95
C PHE A 420 35.93 -1.38 -18.49
N ALA A 421 35.75 -1.47 -17.17
CA ALA A 421 34.54 -2.00 -16.56
C ALA A 421 33.99 -1.03 -15.50
N PHE A 422 32.70 -1.19 -15.19
CA PHE A 422 32.05 -0.55 -14.06
C PHE A 422 30.94 -1.45 -13.53
N ILE A 423 30.46 -1.16 -12.33
CA ILE A 423 29.38 -1.93 -11.69
C ILE A 423 28.11 -1.06 -11.68
N VAL A 424 26.96 -1.69 -11.92
CA VAL A 424 25.65 -1.10 -11.70
C VAL A 424 24.90 -1.94 -10.68
N ILE A 425 24.34 -1.29 -9.65
CA ILE A 425 23.56 -1.93 -8.59
C ILE A 425 22.39 -1.04 -8.18
N GLY A 426 21.15 -1.51 -8.29
CA GLY A 426 19.95 -0.74 -7.89
C GLY A 426 19.42 -1.13 -6.52
N ASP A 427 18.65 -0.22 -5.90
CA ASP A 427 17.74 -0.53 -4.79
C ASP A 427 18.45 -1.19 -3.60
N THR A 428 19.60 -0.62 -3.24
CA THR A 428 20.46 -1.23 -2.23
C THR A 428 19.94 -1.02 -0.81
N GLY A 429 19.27 0.11 -0.55
CA GLY A 429 19.26 0.80 0.74
C GLY A 429 18.48 0.21 1.91
N GLU A 430 18.28 -1.10 2.02
CA GLU A 430 17.44 -1.71 3.06
C GLU A 430 18.10 -1.68 4.45
N GLY A 431 19.43 -1.85 4.51
CA GLY A 431 20.22 -1.82 5.74
C GLY A 431 20.24 -3.12 6.55
N ASP A 432 19.63 -4.20 6.03
CA ASP A 432 19.52 -5.48 6.73
C ASP A 432 20.28 -6.63 6.02
N ALA A 433 19.96 -7.88 6.39
CA ALA A 433 20.65 -9.06 5.86
C ALA A 433 20.56 -9.18 4.33
N SER A 434 19.45 -8.78 3.69
CA SER A 434 19.29 -8.89 2.24
C SER A 434 20.25 -7.99 1.47
N GLN A 435 20.61 -6.84 2.03
CA GLN A 435 21.65 -5.99 1.45
C GLN A 435 23.05 -6.51 1.77
N GLN A 436 23.30 -6.90 3.02
CA GLN A 436 24.64 -7.29 3.48
C GLN A 436 25.17 -8.55 2.79
N VAL A 437 24.30 -9.45 2.32
CA VAL A 437 24.70 -10.70 1.65
C VAL A 437 25.42 -10.48 0.31
N LEU A 438 25.27 -9.31 -0.32
CA LEU A 438 26.00 -8.98 -1.56
C LEU A 438 27.40 -8.43 -1.33
N ARG A 439 27.75 -8.04 -0.10
CA ARG A 439 28.99 -7.30 0.20
C ARG A 439 30.25 -8.00 -0.32
N ASP A 440 30.37 -9.30 -0.09
CA ASP A 440 31.55 -10.07 -0.50
C ASP A 440 31.67 -10.16 -2.03
N SER A 441 30.55 -10.42 -2.72
CA SER A 441 30.52 -10.49 -4.18
C SER A 441 30.75 -9.12 -4.83
N LEU A 442 30.18 -8.05 -4.25
CA LEU A 442 30.41 -6.67 -4.70
C LEU A 442 31.88 -6.28 -4.52
N TRP A 443 32.47 -6.60 -3.37
CA TRP A 443 33.88 -6.35 -3.10
C TRP A 443 34.78 -7.11 -4.09
N GLN A 444 34.51 -8.39 -4.32
CA GLN A 444 35.23 -9.20 -5.30
C GLN A 444 35.15 -8.62 -6.71
N ALA A 445 33.98 -8.13 -7.12
CA ALA A 445 33.81 -7.49 -8.42
C ALA A 445 34.55 -6.14 -8.48
N ALA A 446 34.43 -5.31 -7.45
CA ALA A 446 34.98 -3.95 -7.42
C ALA A 446 36.51 -3.90 -7.28
N GLU A 447 37.16 -4.96 -6.79
CA GLU A 447 38.63 -5.06 -6.74
C GLU A 447 39.27 -5.43 -8.08
N GLN A 448 38.48 -5.83 -9.08
CA GLN A 448 39.02 -6.12 -10.40
C GLN A 448 39.68 -4.86 -10.99
N PRO A 449 40.93 -4.92 -11.48
CA PRO A 449 41.67 -3.75 -11.94
C PRO A 449 40.98 -2.94 -13.04
N ASP A 450 40.15 -3.59 -13.86
CA ASP A 450 39.43 -2.97 -14.97
C ASP A 450 38.20 -2.19 -14.50
N VAL A 451 37.66 -2.49 -13.31
CA VAL A 451 36.51 -1.80 -12.73
C VAL A 451 36.95 -0.41 -12.24
N LYS A 452 36.35 0.65 -12.80
CA LYS A 452 36.77 2.04 -12.55
C LYS A 452 35.81 2.82 -11.66
N PHE A 453 34.55 2.43 -11.59
CA PHE A 453 33.53 3.09 -10.77
C PHE A 453 32.32 2.17 -10.54
N VAL A 454 31.46 2.57 -9.60
CA VAL A 454 30.15 1.97 -9.34
C VAL A 454 29.07 3.02 -9.58
N VAL A 455 27.95 2.61 -10.16
CA VAL A 455 26.73 3.41 -10.28
C VAL A 455 25.62 2.74 -9.50
N ILE A 456 25.02 3.48 -8.57
CA ILE A 456 23.79 3.05 -7.90
C ILE A 456 22.60 3.53 -8.73
N SER A 457 21.80 2.59 -9.24
CA SER A 457 20.71 2.86 -10.18
C SER A 457 19.36 2.83 -9.47
N SER A 458 18.97 3.93 -8.81
CA SER A 458 17.74 4.08 -8.01
C SER A 458 17.84 3.59 -6.57
N ASP A 459 16.97 4.17 -5.73
CA ASP A 459 16.71 3.87 -4.32
C ASP A 459 17.97 3.57 -3.49
N VAL A 460 18.75 4.62 -3.25
CA VAL A 460 19.99 4.50 -2.47
C VAL A 460 19.69 4.13 -1.03
N VAL A 461 18.62 4.68 -0.44
CA VAL A 461 18.28 4.52 0.98
C VAL A 461 16.76 4.40 1.22
N TYR A 462 16.35 3.30 1.87
CA TYR A 462 14.99 3.12 2.40
C TYR A 462 14.84 3.63 3.85
N PRO A 463 13.61 3.93 4.30
CA PRO A 463 12.37 3.95 3.53
C PRO A 463 12.07 5.31 2.88
N THR A 464 12.77 6.39 3.23
CA THR A 464 12.40 7.75 2.78
C THR A 464 13.59 8.64 2.38
N GLY A 465 14.77 8.07 2.11
CA GLY A 465 15.94 8.86 1.72
C GLY A 465 16.55 9.73 2.82
N ALA A 466 16.18 9.52 4.09
CA ALA A 466 16.59 10.36 5.21
C ALA A 466 18.06 10.14 5.64
N MET A 467 18.78 11.21 6.00
CA MET A 467 20.22 11.17 6.35
C MET A 467 20.55 10.19 7.49
N ARG A 468 19.65 10.02 8.46
CA ARG A 468 19.85 9.08 9.59
C ARG A 468 20.08 7.63 9.15
N ASN A 469 19.58 7.24 7.98
CA ASN A 469 19.66 5.87 7.48
C ASN A 469 20.91 5.64 6.61
N TYR A 470 21.58 6.70 6.15
CA TYR A 470 22.74 6.57 5.26
C TYR A 470 23.88 5.75 5.88
N GLU A 471 24.08 5.84 7.20
CA GLU A 471 25.14 5.10 7.87
C GLU A 471 24.97 3.58 7.73
N THR A 472 23.80 3.06 8.09
CA THR A 472 23.49 1.62 8.04
C THR A 472 23.19 1.11 6.64
N ASN A 473 22.63 1.96 5.77
CA ASN A 473 22.04 1.53 4.51
C ASN A 473 22.91 1.87 3.30
N PHE A 474 23.92 2.73 3.45
CA PHE A 474 24.85 3.09 2.36
C PHE A 474 26.31 2.95 2.80
N TRP A 475 26.76 3.70 3.81
CA TRP A 475 28.17 3.75 4.18
C TRP A 475 28.72 2.40 4.67
N LEU A 476 27.96 1.68 5.50
CA LEU A 476 28.35 0.35 5.98
C LEU A 476 28.37 -0.72 4.88
N PRO A 477 27.32 -0.90 4.06
CA PRO A 477 27.30 -1.86 2.95
C PRO A 477 28.42 -1.67 1.92
N PHE A 478 28.75 -0.42 1.58
CA PHE A 478 29.79 -0.12 0.59
C PHE A 478 31.20 -0.04 1.19
N LYS A 479 31.36 -0.25 2.50
CA LYS A 479 32.67 -0.27 3.16
C LYS A 479 33.60 -1.33 2.57
N GLY A 480 34.65 -0.87 1.90
CA GLY A 480 35.64 -1.70 1.21
C GLY A 480 35.71 -1.42 -0.30
N VAL A 481 34.65 -0.83 -0.87
CA VAL A 481 34.64 -0.38 -2.26
C VAL A 481 35.51 0.89 -2.39
N ARG A 482 36.61 0.78 -3.14
CA ARG A 482 37.62 1.85 -3.27
C ARG A 482 37.49 2.69 -4.54
N VAL A 483 36.77 2.18 -5.54
CA VAL A 483 36.47 2.94 -6.75
C VAL A 483 35.38 3.97 -6.47
N PRO A 484 35.33 5.11 -7.19
CA PRO A 484 34.31 6.14 -7.00
C PRO A 484 32.88 5.61 -7.19
N LEU A 485 31.97 6.02 -6.30
CA LEU A 485 30.53 5.74 -6.37
C LEU A 485 29.78 6.96 -6.92
N TYR A 486 28.93 6.71 -7.91
CA TYR A 486 27.91 7.61 -8.43
C TYR A 486 26.53 7.05 -8.11
N ALA A 487 25.51 7.91 -8.11
CA ALA A 487 24.14 7.46 -7.93
C ALA A 487 23.15 8.32 -8.73
N ILE A 488 22.01 7.73 -9.06
CA ILE A 488 20.79 8.47 -9.40
C ILE A 488 19.74 8.13 -8.34
N PRO A 489 18.85 9.06 -7.98
CA PRO A 489 17.85 8.79 -6.97
C PRO A 489 16.69 7.97 -7.52
N GLY A 490 16.08 7.19 -6.64
CA GLY A 490 14.77 6.60 -6.87
C GLY A 490 13.65 7.34 -6.15
N ASN A 491 12.43 6.80 -6.23
CA ASN A 491 11.27 7.40 -5.58
C ASN A 491 11.46 7.48 -4.06
N HIS A 492 12.10 6.49 -3.42
CA HIS A 492 12.30 6.51 -1.96
C HIS A 492 13.25 7.63 -1.52
N ASP A 493 14.22 8.01 -2.35
CA ASP A 493 15.13 9.12 -2.06
C ASP A 493 14.43 10.49 -2.09
N TRP A 494 13.35 10.62 -2.87
CA TRP A 494 12.58 11.86 -3.03
C TRP A 494 11.57 12.13 -1.90
N TYR A 495 11.23 11.13 -1.09
CA TYR A 495 10.20 11.25 -0.04
C TYR A 495 10.57 12.24 1.07
N ASP A 496 11.86 12.50 1.30
CA ASP A 496 12.37 13.55 2.19
C ASP A 496 13.09 14.66 1.39
N ALA A 497 12.47 15.08 0.29
CA ALA A 497 12.90 16.23 -0.50
C ALA A 497 14.34 16.14 -1.07
N LEU A 498 14.89 14.92 -1.18
CA LEU A 498 16.20 14.60 -1.74
C LEU A 498 17.41 15.19 -0.98
N GLU A 499 17.24 15.69 0.25
CA GLU A 499 18.28 16.47 0.92
C GLU A 499 19.53 15.64 1.25
N ALA A 500 19.36 14.42 1.76
CA ALA A 500 20.48 13.56 2.14
C ALA A 500 21.24 13.00 0.93
N PHE A 501 20.51 12.67 -0.15
CA PHE A 501 21.11 12.28 -1.42
C PHE A 501 21.99 13.42 -1.96
N VAL A 502 21.45 14.64 -1.98
CA VAL A 502 22.17 15.83 -2.43
C VAL A 502 23.39 16.11 -1.56
N ALA A 503 23.25 16.02 -0.23
CA ALA A 503 24.38 16.20 0.68
C ALA A 503 25.48 15.14 0.50
N THR A 504 25.12 13.93 0.08
CA THR A 504 26.04 12.79 -0.05
C THR A 504 26.74 12.74 -1.40
N PHE A 505 25.98 12.86 -2.49
CA PHE A 505 26.50 12.63 -3.83
C PHE A 505 26.88 13.90 -4.56
N LEU A 506 26.34 15.08 -4.22
CA LEU A 506 26.71 16.30 -4.92
C LEU A 506 28.00 16.91 -4.37
N GLU A 507 28.67 17.72 -5.19
CA GLU A 507 29.70 18.63 -4.72
C GLU A 507 29.13 19.54 -3.61
N PRO A 508 29.88 19.84 -2.52
CA PRO A 508 29.35 20.61 -1.39
C PRO A 508 28.72 21.96 -1.78
N GLN A 509 29.26 22.64 -2.79
CA GLN A 509 28.70 23.91 -3.25
C GLN A 509 27.43 23.71 -4.10
N ALA A 510 27.42 22.72 -5.00
CA ALA A 510 26.22 22.35 -5.76
C ALA A 510 25.10 21.91 -4.81
N ALA A 511 25.43 21.14 -3.77
CA ALA A 511 24.48 20.69 -2.76
C ALA A 511 23.82 21.86 -2.01
N ARG A 512 24.59 22.86 -1.56
CA ARG A 512 24.04 24.06 -0.93
C ARG A 512 23.09 24.83 -1.85
N LEU A 513 23.49 25.04 -3.10
CA LEU A 513 22.71 25.78 -4.09
C LEU A 513 21.40 25.07 -4.42
N ALA A 514 21.50 23.76 -4.66
CA ALA A 514 20.36 22.91 -4.95
C ALA A 514 19.34 22.90 -3.80
N MET A 515 19.78 22.60 -2.57
CA MET A 515 18.88 22.57 -1.41
C MET A 515 18.24 23.93 -1.13
N ARG A 516 18.96 25.06 -1.27
CA ARG A 516 18.37 26.40 -1.13
C ARG A 516 17.30 26.69 -2.16
N ALA A 517 17.57 26.39 -3.44
CA ALA A 517 16.61 26.60 -4.52
C ALA A 517 15.36 25.74 -4.34
N ARG A 518 15.53 24.49 -3.89
CA ARG A 518 14.42 23.61 -3.54
C ARG A 518 13.57 24.16 -2.38
N VAL A 519 14.22 24.66 -1.32
CA VAL A 519 13.53 25.29 -0.17
C VAL A 519 12.70 26.50 -0.63
N GLU A 520 13.23 27.31 -1.54
CA GLU A 520 12.53 28.45 -2.11
C GLU A 520 11.35 28.03 -2.99
N ALA A 521 11.53 27.00 -3.82
CA ALA A 521 10.49 26.46 -4.70
C ALA A 521 9.30 25.84 -3.94
N ASP A 522 9.53 25.30 -2.73
CA ASP A 522 8.47 24.79 -1.86
C ASP A 522 7.92 25.84 -0.88
N GLU A 523 8.16 27.14 -1.13
CA GLU A 523 7.71 28.25 -0.28
C GLU A 523 8.09 28.08 1.21
N ARG A 524 9.22 27.40 1.48
CA ARG A 524 9.70 27.04 2.82
C ARG A 524 8.78 26.11 3.62
N ILE A 525 7.88 25.36 2.97
CA ILE A 525 6.98 24.40 3.63
C ILE A 525 7.77 23.29 4.35
N THR A 526 8.86 22.77 3.75
CA THR A 526 9.71 21.76 4.44
C THR A 526 10.45 22.30 5.67
N SER A 527 10.47 23.63 5.88
CA SER A 527 11.14 24.33 6.99
C SER A 527 12.66 24.14 7.12
N THR A 528 13.32 23.63 6.08
CA THR A 528 14.77 23.42 6.05
C THR A 528 15.52 24.77 6.12
N THR A 529 16.50 24.86 7.02
CA THR A 529 17.31 26.06 7.24
C THR A 529 18.72 25.91 6.66
N ASP A 530 19.41 27.02 6.40
CA ASP A 530 20.81 27.00 5.95
C ASP A 530 21.74 26.23 6.92
N ALA A 531 21.53 26.39 8.22
CA ALA A 531 22.30 25.65 9.22
C ALA A 531 22.05 24.13 9.15
N HIS A 532 20.84 23.71 8.78
CA HIS A 532 20.53 22.30 8.56
C HIS A 532 21.21 21.77 7.30
N ILE A 533 21.16 22.52 6.19
CA ILE A 533 21.84 22.21 4.93
C ILE A 533 23.34 21.97 5.18
N ASP A 534 24.00 22.90 5.87
CA ASP A 534 25.43 22.76 6.19
C ASP A 534 25.71 21.57 7.12
N ALA A 535 24.81 21.26 8.06
CA ALA A 535 24.93 20.10 8.93
C ALA A 535 24.81 18.77 8.17
N LEU A 536 23.91 18.67 7.17
CA LEU A 536 23.78 17.49 6.32
C LEU A 536 25.04 17.25 5.49
N ILE A 537 25.58 18.30 4.87
CA ILE A 537 26.82 18.22 4.07
C ILE A 537 28.01 17.81 4.96
N ALA A 538 28.14 18.41 6.14
CA ALA A 538 29.20 18.06 7.08
C ALA A 538 29.06 16.60 7.57
N ARG A 539 27.83 16.13 7.80
CA ARG A 539 27.56 14.74 8.21
C ARG A 539 27.98 13.75 7.13
N ALA A 540 27.58 13.98 5.88
CA ALA A 540 27.97 13.12 4.76
C ALA A 540 29.49 13.04 4.59
N ALA A 541 30.19 14.18 4.69
CA ALA A 541 31.65 14.24 4.65
C ALA A 541 32.32 13.46 5.80
N SER A 542 31.77 13.54 7.02
CA SER A 542 32.25 12.77 8.18
C SER A 542 32.14 11.28 7.92
N TYR A 543 30.98 10.81 7.45
CA TYR A 543 30.77 9.40 7.14
C TYR A 543 31.70 8.90 6.03
N GLY A 544 31.88 9.67 4.95
CA GLY A 544 32.85 9.31 3.90
C GLY A 544 34.26 9.08 4.45
N GLY A 545 34.72 9.94 5.36
CA GLY A 545 36.02 9.80 6.03
C GLY A 545 36.10 8.62 7.01
N GLU A 546 35.06 8.40 7.81
CA GLU A 546 35.01 7.32 8.83
C GLU A 546 34.93 5.92 8.19
N TYR A 547 34.14 5.79 7.13
CA TYR A 547 33.90 4.51 6.46
C TYR A 547 34.88 4.24 5.32
N GLY A 548 35.60 5.26 4.85
CA GLY A 548 36.59 5.13 3.77
C GLY A 548 35.97 4.80 2.43
N VAL A 549 34.73 5.25 2.20
CA VAL A 549 33.97 5.05 0.95
C VAL A 549 34.09 6.31 0.10
N SER A 550 34.51 6.14 -1.15
CA SER A 550 34.75 7.26 -2.06
C SER A 550 33.53 7.58 -2.91
N VAL A 551 32.77 8.61 -2.55
CA VAL A 551 31.74 9.19 -3.44
C VAL A 551 32.40 10.12 -4.47
N ALA A 552 31.89 10.12 -5.70
CA ALA A 552 32.52 10.79 -6.82
C ALA A 552 32.16 12.28 -6.98
N HIS A 553 31.25 12.79 -6.15
CA HIS A 553 30.75 14.16 -6.15
C HIS A 553 30.26 14.66 -7.52
N GLN A 554 29.03 14.29 -7.89
CA GLN A 554 28.32 14.79 -9.08
C GLN A 554 27.75 16.21 -8.85
N ARG A 555 27.11 16.82 -9.87
CA ARG A 555 26.60 18.20 -9.79
C ARG A 555 25.07 18.32 -9.87
N ALA A 556 24.39 17.23 -10.21
CA ALA A 556 22.95 17.09 -10.28
C ALA A 556 22.56 15.65 -9.89
N PRO A 557 21.28 15.35 -9.62
CA PRO A 557 20.81 13.97 -9.39
C PRO A 557 20.92 13.05 -10.61
N PHE A 558 21.37 13.58 -11.76
CA PHE A 558 21.67 12.88 -13.00
C PHE A 558 23.06 13.30 -13.49
N PHE A 559 23.65 12.49 -14.38
CA PHE A 559 24.99 12.75 -14.91
C PHE A 559 25.25 11.96 -16.19
N GLN A 560 26.38 12.25 -16.85
CA GLN A 560 26.89 11.43 -17.94
C GLN A 560 28.38 11.13 -17.81
N VAL A 561 28.80 9.99 -18.35
CA VAL A 561 30.20 9.63 -18.58
C VAL A 561 30.37 9.35 -20.07
N GLN A 562 31.21 10.12 -20.75
CA GLN A 562 31.50 9.88 -22.16
C GLN A 562 32.99 9.66 -22.40
N THR A 563 33.29 8.71 -23.27
CA THR A 563 34.61 8.45 -23.87
C THR A 563 34.52 8.76 -25.37
N ASP A 564 35.56 8.49 -26.15
CA ASP A 564 35.54 8.75 -27.60
C ASP A 564 34.46 7.92 -28.30
N ARG A 565 34.20 6.73 -27.77
CA ARG A 565 33.38 5.72 -28.41
C ARG A 565 32.15 5.35 -27.56
N PHE A 566 32.20 5.38 -26.24
CA PHE A 566 31.08 4.98 -25.36
C PHE A 566 30.48 6.16 -24.60
N ALA A 567 29.16 6.15 -24.41
CA ALA A 567 28.44 7.11 -23.57
C ALA A 567 27.49 6.40 -22.60
N LEU A 568 27.66 6.68 -21.31
CA LEU A 568 26.71 6.37 -20.26
C LEU A 568 25.94 7.63 -19.88
N VAL A 569 24.62 7.58 -19.92
CA VAL A 569 23.73 8.68 -19.51
C VAL A 569 22.82 8.17 -18.38
N ALA A 570 22.95 8.74 -17.19
CA ALA A 570 22.15 8.38 -16.03
C ALA A 570 21.10 9.47 -15.79
N VAL A 571 19.82 9.08 -15.74
CA VAL A 571 18.64 9.96 -15.78
C VAL A 571 17.83 9.76 -14.51
N ASP A 572 17.50 10.85 -13.84
CA ASP A 572 16.58 10.86 -12.72
C ASP A 572 15.15 10.81 -13.27
N THR A 573 14.37 9.82 -12.89
CA THR A 573 12.95 9.71 -13.33
C THR A 573 11.97 10.18 -12.26
N GLY A 574 12.47 10.71 -11.15
CA GLY A 574 11.70 11.21 -10.03
C GLY A 574 10.80 10.14 -9.41
N VAL A 575 9.64 10.55 -8.91
CA VAL A 575 8.58 9.65 -8.43
C VAL A 575 7.53 9.38 -9.52
N ALA A 576 7.31 10.34 -10.42
CA ALA A 576 6.26 10.32 -11.43
C ALA A 576 6.69 9.70 -12.78
N ARG A 577 7.86 9.06 -12.83
CA ARG A 577 8.42 8.44 -14.06
C ARG A 577 8.58 9.41 -15.22
N ARG A 578 9.00 10.65 -14.91
CA ARG A 578 9.15 11.74 -15.88
C ARG A 578 10.35 12.62 -15.55
N VAL A 579 10.75 13.45 -16.51
CA VAL A 579 11.81 14.45 -16.33
C VAL A 579 11.23 15.87 -16.33
N ASP A 580 11.90 16.82 -15.68
CA ASP A 580 11.56 18.24 -15.84
C ASP A 580 12.18 18.85 -17.11
N ASP A 581 11.84 20.10 -17.43
CA ASP A 581 12.32 20.75 -18.64
C ASP A 581 13.83 21.00 -18.64
N ALA A 582 14.46 21.21 -17.47
CA ALA A 582 15.90 21.43 -17.40
C ALA A 582 16.66 20.11 -17.61
N GLU A 583 16.23 19.01 -16.98
CA GLU A 583 16.81 17.69 -17.25
C GLU A 583 16.55 17.22 -18.69
N TRP A 584 15.35 17.46 -19.24
CA TRP A 584 15.06 17.11 -20.64
C TRP A 584 16.00 17.83 -21.61
N ALA A 585 16.18 19.14 -21.45
CA ALA A 585 17.07 19.92 -22.31
C ALA A 585 18.52 19.43 -22.21
N TRP A 586 18.97 19.09 -21.00
CA TRP A 586 20.28 18.47 -20.80
C TRP A 586 20.38 17.08 -21.46
N LEU A 587 19.37 16.22 -21.27
CA LEU A 587 19.33 14.87 -21.80
C LEU A 587 19.41 14.86 -23.33
N GLU A 588 18.66 15.74 -24.01
CA GLU A 588 18.77 15.93 -25.46
C GLU A 588 20.18 16.35 -25.87
N SER A 589 20.79 17.29 -25.16
CA SER A 589 22.16 17.74 -25.45
C SER A 589 23.20 16.64 -25.22
N ALA A 590 23.08 15.87 -24.13
CA ALA A 590 23.94 14.74 -23.80
C ALA A 590 23.87 13.64 -24.86
N LEU A 591 22.66 13.27 -25.28
CA LEU A 591 22.43 12.27 -26.33
C LEU A 591 22.87 12.75 -27.71
N GLU A 592 22.74 14.04 -28.01
CA GLU A 592 23.26 14.63 -29.24
C GLU A 592 24.80 14.61 -29.26
N ALA A 593 25.45 14.95 -28.15
CA ALA A 593 26.90 14.85 -27.99
C ALA A 593 27.41 13.40 -28.07
N ALA A 594 26.55 12.43 -27.73
CA ALA A 594 26.83 11.00 -27.85
C ALA A 594 26.58 10.43 -29.26
N ARG A 595 26.22 11.25 -30.26
CA ARG A 595 25.96 10.78 -31.62
C ARG A 595 27.16 10.00 -32.18
N GLY A 596 26.90 8.77 -32.64
CA GLY A 596 27.93 7.86 -33.18
C GLY A 596 28.64 7.01 -32.12
N LYS A 597 28.35 7.21 -30.84
CA LYS A 597 28.85 6.39 -29.73
C LYS A 597 27.93 5.21 -29.44
N PHE A 598 28.45 4.21 -28.74
CA PHE A 598 27.59 3.21 -28.08
C PHE A 598 26.94 3.88 -26.86
N VAL A 599 25.61 4.01 -26.89
CA VAL A 599 24.85 4.70 -25.85
C VAL A 599 24.19 3.69 -24.92
N MET A 600 24.53 3.78 -23.63
CA MET A 600 23.86 3.12 -22.51
C MET A 600 23.14 4.17 -21.65
N ALA A 601 21.88 3.94 -21.36
CA ALA A 601 21.11 4.76 -20.43
C ALA A 601 20.84 4.00 -19.12
N ILE A 602 20.95 4.70 -17.99
CA ILE A 602 20.48 4.22 -16.69
C ILE A 602 19.32 5.12 -16.25
N LEU A 603 18.17 4.54 -15.93
CA LEU A 603 16.97 5.25 -15.48
C LEU A 603 16.67 4.87 -14.03
N GLY A 604 15.93 5.72 -13.31
CA GLY A 604 15.41 5.35 -11.98
C GLY A 604 14.38 4.22 -12.06
N HIS A 605 13.46 4.29 -13.03
CA HIS A 605 12.42 3.28 -13.26
C HIS A 605 12.62 2.49 -14.56
N PRO A 606 12.28 1.19 -14.61
CA PRO A 606 12.46 0.34 -15.77
C PRO A 606 11.35 0.51 -16.80
N LEU A 607 11.69 0.56 -18.10
CA LEU A 607 10.70 0.61 -19.18
C LEU A 607 9.91 -0.71 -19.32
N TYR A 608 10.55 -1.83 -18.93
CA TYR A 608 9.95 -3.14 -18.89
C TYR A 608 10.22 -3.78 -17.53
N ALA A 609 9.20 -4.31 -16.88
CA ALA A 609 9.33 -5.11 -15.67
C ALA A 609 8.16 -6.10 -15.54
N GLY A 610 8.35 -7.22 -14.86
CA GLY A 610 7.28 -8.19 -14.62
C GLY A 610 6.68 -8.80 -15.89
N GLY A 611 7.45 -8.82 -16.98
CA GLY A 611 7.02 -9.22 -18.32
C GLY A 611 6.12 -8.21 -19.06
N ALA A 612 5.96 -6.98 -18.54
CA ALA A 612 5.13 -5.93 -19.13
C ALA A 612 5.94 -4.70 -19.57
N TYR A 613 5.42 -3.93 -20.51
CA TYR A 613 5.92 -2.58 -20.82
C TYR A 613 5.22 -1.58 -19.90
N LEU A 614 5.99 -0.74 -19.21
CA LEU A 614 5.49 0.07 -18.09
C LEU A 614 5.08 1.50 -18.44
N ALA A 615 5.39 1.98 -19.65
CA ALA A 615 4.88 3.29 -20.07
C ALA A 615 3.40 3.16 -20.42
N ASP A 616 2.57 4.04 -19.86
CA ASP A 616 1.14 4.07 -20.16
C ASP A 616 0.93 4.46 -21.63
N PRO A 617 0.26 3.65 -22.46
CA PRO A 617 -0.05 4.02 -23.84
C PRO A 617 -0.91 5.28 -23.99
N ALA A 618 -1.60 5.71 -22.92
CA ALA A 618 -2.42 6.93 -22.89
C ALA A 618 -1.65 8.17 -22.38
N ASP A 619 -0.44 8.00 -21.83
CA ASP A 619 0.40 9.10 -21.39
C ASP A 619 0.91 9.91 -22.60
N ASP A 620 0.41 11.15 -22.72
CA ASP A 620 0.80 12.12 -23.73
C ASP A 620 1.73 13.22 -23.19
N ASP A 621 2.24 13.08 -21.97
CA ASP A 621 3.19 14.02 -21.38
C ASP A 621 4.48 14.04 -22.24
N PRO A 622 4.88 15.20 -22.80
CA PRO A 622 6.08 15.32 -23.63
C PRO A 622 7.39 15.06 -22.86
N ARG A 623 7.32 14.91 -21.53
CA ARG A 623 8.42 14.55 -20.64
C ARG A 623 8.17 13.23 -19.89
N GLY A 624 7.04 12.59 -20.17
CA GLY A 624 6.63 11.31 -19.58
C GLY A 624 7.47 10.14 -20.08
N PHE A 625 7.14 8.96 -19.56
CA PHE A 625 7.99 7.79 -19.72
C PHE A 625 8.05 7.30 -21.18
N ALA A 626 6.94 7.40 -21.90
CA ALA A 626 6.87 7.11 -23.33
C ALA A 626 7.73 8.08 -24.16
N ALA A 627 7.78 9.35 -23.78
CA ALA A 627 8.59 10.37 -24.45
C ALA A 627 10.10 10.13 -24.22
N ILE A 628 10.50 9.76 -23.00
CA ILE A 628 11.86 9.37 -22.65
C ILE A 628 12.29 8.15 -23.49
N HIS A 629 11.47 7.11 -23.55
CA HIS A 629 11.76 5.94 -24.38
C HIS A 629 11.94 6.33 -25.86
N ALA A 630 11.00 7.12 -26.40
CA ALA A 630 11.08 7.59 -27.78
C ALA A 630 12.35 8.42 -28.03
N LEU A 631 12.77 9.27 -27.08
CA LEU A 631 14.00 10.05 -27.18
C LEU A 631 15.24 9.14 -27.24
N LEU A 632 15.36 8.21 -26.30
CA LEU A 632 16.46 7.22 -26.27
C LEU A 632 16.52 6.43 -27.59
N ARG A 633 15.37 6.00 -28.11
CA ARG A 633 15.28 5.27 -29.39
C ARG A 633 15.74 6.12 -30.57
N ARG A 634 15.31 7.39 -30.64
CA ARG A 634 15.71 8.34 -31.71
C ARG A 634 17.22 8.60 -31.71
N HIS A 635 17.86 8.62 -30.55
CA HIS A 635 19.30 8.84 -30.41
C HIS A 635 20.13 7.54 -30.43
N GLY A 636 19.51 6.39 -30.72
CA GLY A 636 20.24 5.14 -30.90
C GLY A 636 20.76 4.50 -29.61
N ALA A 637 20.13 4.77 -28.45
CA ALA A 637 20.43 4.06 -27.22
C ALA A 637 20.28 2.53 -27.45
N THR A 638 21.32 1.80 -27.07
CA THR A 638 21.41 0.35 -27.31
C THR A 638 21.12 -0.45 -26.05
N ILE A 639 21.53 0.08 -24.89
CA ILE A 639 21.24 -0.50 -23.57
C ILE A 639 20.44 0.51 -22.76
N VAL A 640 19.37 0.06 -22.12
CA VAL A 640 18.65 0.77 -21.07
C VAL A 640 18.63 -0.11 -19.83
N MET A 641 18.98 0.42 -18.66
CA MET A 641 18.98 -0.31 -17.40
C MET A 641 18.31 0.53 -16.32
N ALA A 642 17.61 -0.08 -15.37
CA ALA A 642 17.01 0.65 -14.26
C ALA A 642 16.85 -0.21 -13.00
N GLY A 643 16.62 0.45 -11.86
CA GLY A 643 16.25 -0.17 -10.58
C GLY A 643 14.73 -0.28 -10.39
N ASP A 644 14.23 0.10 -9.20
CA ASP A 644 12.83 0.16 -8.73
C ASP A 644 12.13 -1.20 -8.60
N THR A 645 12.29 -2.09 -9.57
CA THR A 645 11.80 -3.47 -9.46
C THR A 645 12.87 -4.35 -8.83
N HIS A 646 12.55 -4.93 -7.67
CA HIS A 646 13.51 -5.65 -6.81
C HIS A 646 13.83 -7.08 -7.28
N ASP A 647 14.33 -7.21 -8.50
CA ASP A 647 14.85 -8.43 -9.09
C ASP A 647 15.85 -8.10 -10.22
N LEU A 648 16.27 -9.11 -10.99
CA LEU A 648 17.06 -8.92 -12.20
C LEU A 648 16.29 -9.48 -13.39
N GLU A 649 16.06 -8.66 -14.39
CA GLU A 649 15.35 -9.04 -15.61
C GLU A 649 16.08 -8.54 -16.85
N TYR A 650 15.79 -9.17 -17.99
CA TYR A 650 16.31 -8.83 -19.31
C TYR A 650 15.20 -8.88 -20.35
N TYR A 651 15.23 -7.94 -21.29
CA TYR A 651 14.36 -7.90 -22.47
C TYR A 651 15.12 -7.46 -23.72
N ALA A 652 14.80 -8.08 -24.86
CA ALA A 652 15.23 -7.57 -26.16
C ALA A 652 14.06 -6.94 -26.92
N GLU A 653 14.10 -5.61 -27.05
CA GLU A 653 13.16 -4.86 -27.86
C GLU A 653 13.64 -4.82 -29.32
N ARG A 654 13.17 -5.82 -30.08
CA ARG A 654 13.41 -5.88 -31.52
C ARG A 654 12.62 -4.78 -32.22
N PRO A 655 13.20 -4.14 -33.26
CA PRO A 655 12.48 -3.15 -34.05
C PRO A 655 11.20 -3.74 -34.69
N GLY A 656 10.21 -2.89 -34.94
CA GLY A 656 9.16 -3.19 -35.91
C GLY A 656 9.73 -3.34 -37.33
N PRO A 657 8.91 -3.61 -38.36
CA PRO A 657 9.38 -3.71 -39.74
C PRO A 657 9.98 -2.36 -40.22
N GLY A 658 11.30 -2.17 -40.04
CA GLY A 658 12.01 -0.92 -40.34
C GLY A 658 13.28 -0.68 -39.49
N ALA A 659 14.38 -1.32 -39.87
CA ALA A 659 15.81 -0.97 -39.71
C ALA A 659 16.44 -0.47 -38.37
N ALA A 660 15.71 -0.17 -37.29
CA ALA A 660 16.37 0.24 -36.03
C ALA A 660 17.10 -0.95 -35.36
N PRO A 661 18.26 -0.79 -34.73
CA PRO A 661 18.92 -1.87 -34.00
C PRO A 661 18.07 -2.32 -32.80
N THR A 662 18.31 -3.53 -32.30
CA THR A 662 17.64 -4.01 -31.07
C THR A 662 18.08 -3.15 -29.89
N MET A 663 17.13 -2.68 -29.08
CA MET A 663 17.41 -2.04 -27.80
C MET A 663 17.24 -3.09 -26.70
N HIS A 664 18.23 -3.19 -25.83
CA HIS A 664 18.26 -4.16 -24.75
C HIS A 664 17.93 -3.48 -23.44
N HIS A 665 16.99 -4.05 -22.69
CA HIS A 665 16.53 -3.50 -21.43
C HIS A 665 16.90 -4.46 -20.29
N TRP A 666 17.40 -3.91 -19.18
CA TRP A 666 17.62 -4.63 -17.94
C TRP A 666 16.90 -3.98 -16.77
N VAL A 667 16.27 -4.81 -15.94
CA VAL A 667 15.90 -4.46 -14.57
C VAL A 667 17.04 -4.94 -13.67
N ASN A 668 17.51 -4.10 -12.76
CA ASN A 668 18.66 -4.38 -11.90
C ASN A 668 18.44 -3.83 -10.47
N GLY A 669 17.23 -4.00 -9.92
CA GLY A 669 16.87 -3.58 -8.56
C GLY A 669 17.06 -4.67 -7.49
N GLY A 670 17.66 -5.80 -7.83
CA GLY A 670 17.97 -6.85 -6.86
C GLY A 670 19.12 -6.52 -5.88
N GLY A 671 19.54 -5.27 -5.71
CA GLY A 671 20.81 -4.93 -5.02
C GLY A 671 20.77 -4.87 -3.49
N GLY A 672 19.59 -4.97 -2.86
CA GLY A 672 19.53 -5.05 -1.40
C GLY A 672 18.13 -5.05 -0.79
N ALA A 673 17.17 -4.38 -1.44
CA ALA A 673 15.78 -4.40 -1.02
C ALA A 673 15.18 -5.82 -1.00
N TYR A 674 14.05 -5.97 -0.30
CA TYR A 674 13.27 -7.22 -0.33
C TYR A 674 12.92 -7.59 -1.77
N LEU A 675 13.01 -8.87 -2.14
CA LEU A 675 12.86 -9.24 -3.55
C LEU A 675 11.39 -9.29 -3.99
N SER A 676 11.14 -8.86 -5.22
CA SER A 676 9.85 -8.95 -5.89
C SER A 676 9.58 -10.36 -6.43
N PHE A 677 9.58 -11.39 -5.55
CA PHE A 677 9.26 -12.78 -5.91
C PHE A 677 7.93 -12.96 -6.66
N GLY A 678 7.00 -12.02 -6.49
CA GLY A 678 5.81 -11.90 -7.31
C GLY A 678 6.06 -12.03 -8.81
N THR A 679 7.10 -11.40 -9.34
CA THR A 679 7.46 -11.48 -10.77
C THR A 679 7.74 -12.91 -11.19
N ALA A 680 8.66 -13.58 -10.50
CA ALA A 680 9.06 -14.96 -10.82
C ALA A 680 7.90 -15.94 -10.69
N LEU A 681 6.97 -15.69 -9.77
CA LEU A 681 5.79 -16.52 -9.56
C LEU A 681 4.71 -16.23 -10.62
N ALA A 682 4.50 -14.97 -10.97
CA ALA A 682 3.38 -14.47 -11.78
C ALA A 682 3.73 -14.10 -13.22
N TRP A 683 4.82 -14.65 -13.76
CA TRP A 683 5.28 -14.28 -15.10
C TRP A 683 4.17 -14.42 -16.16
N PRO A 684 3.94 -13.39 -16.99
CA PRO A 684 2.82 -13.38 -17.92
C PRO A 684 2.98 -14.45 -19.01
N ARG A 685 1.87 -15.06 -19.42
CA ARG A 685 1.86 -16.03 -20.54
C ARG A 685 2.25 -15.41 -21.88
N GLN A 686 2.04 -14.11 -22.03
CA GLN A 686 2.41 -13.32 -23.20
C GLN A 686 3.16 -12.08 -22.72
N PRO A 687 4.48 -12.20 -22.49
CA PRO A 687 5.30 -11.06 -22.12
C PRO A 687 5.36 -10.03 -23.25
N ALA A 688 5.58 -8.77 -22.90
CA ALA A 688 5.67 -7.66 -23.84
C ALA A 688 6.83 -7.83 -24.85
N ALA A 689 7.96 -8.39 -24.42
CA ALA A 689 9.05 -8.78 -25.30
C ALA A 689 9.06 -10.30 -25.53
N THR A 690 9.47 -10.72 -26.73
CA THR A 690 9.57 -12.15 -27.08
C THR A 690 10.82 -12.81 -26.51
N THR A 691 11.92 -12.07 -26.45
CA THR A 691 13.17 -12.50 -25.82
C THR A 691 13.27 -11.88 -24.43
N TRP A 692 13.40 -12.72 -23.41
CA TRP A 692 13.45 -12.28 -22.02
C TRP A 692 14.21 -13.26 -21.11
N ALA A 693 14.64 -12.78 -19.95
CA ALA A 693 15.09 -13.62 -18.83
C ALA A 693 14.80 -12.94 -17.50
N HIS A 694 14.66 -13.71 -16.42
CA HIS A 694 14.59 -13.16 -15.07
C HIS A 694 15.30 -14.04 -14.04
N TYR A 695 15.76 -13.40 -12.97
CA TYR A 695 16.41 -13.98 -11.81
C TYR A 695 15.79 -13.38 -10.54
N PRO A 696 15.44 -14.21 -9.54
CA PRO A 696 15.57 -15.67 -9.50
C PRO A 696 14.55 -16.41 -10.40
N GLY A 697 14.90 -17.65 -10.76
CA GLY A 697 13.96 -18.55 -11.45
C GLY A 697 12.80 -19.01 -10.57
N HIS A 698 11.64 -19.28 -11.18
CA HIS A 698 10.41 -19.69 -10.52
C HIS A 698 10.61 -20.90 -9.60
N ALA A 699 11.38 -21.90 -10.05
CA ALA A 699 11.62 -23.12 -9.29
C ALA A 699 12.39 -22.86 -7.98
N ASP A 700 13.31 -21.90 -7.98
CA ASP A 700 14.12 -21.56 -6.81
C ASP A 700 13.29 -20.79 -5.79
N VAL A 701 12.49 -19.85 -6.27
CA VAL A 701 11.51 -19.11 -5.44
C VAL A 701 10.49 -20.06 -4.83
N ALA A 702 9.91 -20.96 -5.63
CA ALA A 702 8.94 -21.94 -5.13
C ALA A 702 9.54 -22.86 -4.07
N ARG A 703 10.79 -23.31 -4.24
CA ARG A 703 11.52 -24.13 -3.25
C ARG A 703 11.78 -23.35 -1.96
N LYS A 704 12.18 -22.08 -2.05
CA LYS A 704 12.34 -21.21 -0.87
C LYS A 704 11.03 -21.12 -0.10
N ILE A 705 9.93 -20.80 -0.79
CA ILE A 705 8.61 -20.66 -0.18
C ILE A 705 8.14 -21.99 0.42
N ASP A 706 8.31 -23.12 -0.26
CA ASP A 706 7.97 -24.44 0.28
C ASP A 706 8.71 -24.75 1.60
N ALA A 707 9.96 -24.30 1.71
CA ALA A 707 10.80 -24.51 2.89
C ALA A 707 10.49 -23.55 4.04
N SER A 708 10.19 -22.28 3.76
CA SER A 708 9.95 -21.25 4.78
C SER A 708 8.48 -21.10 5.18
N THR A 709 7.53 -21.57 4.37
CA THR A 709 6.09 -21.32 4.59
C THR A 709 5.53 -22.12 5.78
N PRO A 710 5.05 -21.45 6.84
CA PRO A 710 4.44 -22.12 7.98
C PRO A 710 3.11 -22.78 7.63
N TRP A 711 2.69 -23.79 8.41
CA TRP A 711 1.53 -24.63 8.09
C TRP A 711 0.22 -23.86 7.89
N TRP A 712 0.03 -22.73 8.58
CA TRP A 712 -1.18 -21.90 8.46
C TRP A 712 -1.24 -21.08 7.16
N LYS A 713 -0.09 -20.83 6.50
CA LYS A 713 -0.02 -20.19 5.17
C LYS A 713 -0.08 -21.20 4.03
N ARG A 714 0.09 -22.50 4.28
CA ARG A 714 0.07 -23.55 3.24
C ARG A 714 -1.19 -23.59 2.39
N PRO A 715 -2.42 -23.33 2.90
CA PRO A 715 -3.59 -23.24 2.03
C PRO A 715 -3.50 -22.11 1.00
N ALA A 716 -2.95 -20.95 1.40
CA ALA A 716 -2.73 -19.83 0.48
C ALA A 716 -1.63 -20.16 -0.53
N TRP A 717 -0.54 -20.80 -0.08
CA TRP A 717 0.52 -21.24 -0.99
C TRP A 717 0.05 -22.28 -2.00
N TRP A 718 -0.69 -23.29 -1.56
CA TRP A 718 -1.35 -24.27 -2.43
C TRP A 718 -2.26 -23.59 -3.46
N TRP A 719 -3.03 -22.59 -3.03
CA TRP A 719 -3.89 -21.80 -3.92
C TRP A 719 -3.10 -21.04 -4.99
N THR A 720 -2.00 -20.37 -4.62
CA THR A 720 -1.13 -19.68 -5.57
C THR A 720 -0.46 -20.66 -6.53
N ARG A 721 0.25 -21.66 -5.99
CA ARG A 721 1.08 -22.59 -6.77
C ARG A 721 0.27 -23.50 -7.69
N ASP A 722 -0.79 -24.13 -7.17
CA ASP A 722 -1.48 -25.23 -7.87
C ASP A 722 -2.71 -24.76 -8.64
N LEU A 723 -3.32 -23.63 -8.24
CA LEU A 723 -4.50 -23.07 -8.92
C LEU A 723 -4.20 -21.81 -9.75
N GLY A 724 -2.97 -21.30 -9.70
CA GLY A 724 -2.60 -20.02 -10.32
C GLY A 724 -3.43 -18.85 -9.77
N GLY A 725 -3.82 -18.94 -8.51
CA GLY A 725 -4.70 -17.97 -7.86
C GLY A 725 -3.92 -16.81 -7.26
N TRP A 726 -4.19 -15.59 -7.73
CA TRP A 726 -3.45 -14.38 -7.38
C TRP A 726 -4.17 -13.54 -6.33
N PRO A 727 -3.53 -13.22 -5.19
CA PRO A 727 -3.98 -12.13 -4.35
C PRO A 727 -3.41 -10.83 -4.95
N PHE A 728 -4.15 -10.25 -5.91
CA PHE A 728 -3.96 -8.86 -6.33
C PHE A 728 -2.67 -8.62 -7.14
N THR A 729 -1.50 -8.38 -6.55
CA THR A 729 -0.28 -8.00 -7.31
C THR A 729 0.94 -8.86 -6.98
N ALA A 730 2.01 -8.71 -7.78
CA ALA A 730 3.29 -9.35 -7.53
C ALA A 730 3.86 -8.98 -6.14
N GLU A 731 3.79 -7.71 -5.76
CA GLU A 731 4.28 -7.17 -4.49
C GLU A 731 3.51 -7.76 -3.30
N TRP A 732 2.20 -7.95 -3.46
CA TRP A 732 1.38 -8.62 -2.44
C TRP A 732 1.76 -10.07 -2.23
N LEU A 733 2.12 -10.76 -3.31
CA LEU A 733 2.57 -12.13 -3.25
C LEU A 733 3.92 -12.25 -2.54
N SER A 734 4.85 -11.32 -2.84
CA SER A 734 6.08 -11.16 -2.09
C SER A 734 5.78 -10.90 -0.63
N ALA A 735 4.91 -9.95 -0.28
CA ALA A 735 4.56 -9.68 1.13
C ALA A 735 3.90 -10.87 1.85
N LEU A 736 3.20 -11.75 1.13
CA LEU A 736 2.52 -12.91 1.71
C LEU A 736 3.47 -14.09 1.98
N PHE A 737 4.46 -14.31 1.11
CA PHE A 737 5.32 -15.50 1.16
C PHE A 737 6.81 -15.21 1.36
N ASP A 738 7.25 -13.98 1.09
CA ASP A 738 8.61 -13.57 1.35
C ASP A 738 8.77 -13.17 2.83
N SER A 739 9.83 -13.71 3.37
CA SER A 739 10.40 -13.39 4.66
C SER A 739 11.86 -13.11 4.38
N ASN A 740 12.41 -12.03 4.96
CA ASN A 740 13.81 -11.65 4.81
C ASN A 740 14.74 -12.69 5.47
N GLU A 741 14.77 -13.88 4.89
CA GLU A 741 15.42 -15.09 5.35
C GLU A 741 16.10 -15.76 4.17
N ALA A 742 17.23 -16.43 4.46
CA ALA A 742 17.99 -17.17 3.47
C ALA A 742 17.18 -18.38 2.92
N PRO A 743 17.41 -18.81 1.66
CA PRO A 743 18.40 -18.25 0.72
C PRO A 743 17.98 -16.89 0.15
N PHE A 744 19.01 -16.09 -0.11
CA PHE A 744 18.92 -14.75 -0.68
C PHE A 744 19.22 -14.81 -2.18
N PHE A 745 18.53 -13.98 -2.97
CA PHE A 745 18.71 -13.91 -4.42
C PHE A 745 19.01 -12.48 -4.89
N GLN A 746 19.65 -11.67 -4.05
CA GLN A 746 20.12 -10.36 -4.45
C GLN A 746 21.19 -10.49 -5.55
N SER A 747 21.25 -9.48 -6.41
CA SER A 747 22.10 -9.42 -7.58
C SER A 747 22.52 -8.00 -7.95
N PHE A 748 23.58 -7.90 -8.74
CA PHE A 748 24.02 -6.68 -9.41
C PHE A 748 24.67 -7.03 -10.75
N VAL A 749 25.11 -6.03 -11.51
CA VAL A 749 25.70 -6.22 -12.83
C VAL A 749 27.07 -5.57 -12.94
N GLU A 750 28.04 -6.31 -13.47
CA GLU A 750 29.29 -5.77 -13.99
C GLU A 750 29.12 -5.50 -15.49
N VAL A 751 29.44 -4.28 -15.94
CA VAL A 751 29.42 -3.89 -17.35
C VAL A 751 30.86 -3.74 -17.82
N ARG A 752 31.24 -4.49 -18.85
CA ARG A 752 32.53 -4.32 -19.54
C ARG A 752 32.33 -3.62 -20.86
N VAL A 753 32.95 -2.46 -21.00
CA VAL A 753 33.00 -1.69 -22.23
C VAL A 753 34.30 -2.06 -22.92
N GLU A 754 34.21 -2.70 -24.08
CA GLU A 754 35.37 -3.24 -24.79
C GLU A 754 35.44 -2.67 -26.23
N PRO A 755 35.79 -1.37 -26.41
CA PRO A 755 35.91 -0.77 -27.73
C PRO A 755 36.99 -1.44 -28.59
N SER A 756 37.99 -2.11 -27.98
CA SER A 756 39.04 -2.85 -28.69
C SER A 756 38.51 -3.98 -29.58
N VAL A 757 37.36 -4.55 -29.21
CA VAL A 757 36.68 -5.66 -29.90
C VAL A 757 35.22 -5.33 -30.24
N HIS A 758 34.85 -4.05 -30.20
CA HIS A 758 33.55 -3.53 -30.61
C HIS A 758 32.36 -4.22 -29.92
N ARG A 759 32.37 -4.29 -28.58
CA ARG A 759 31.23 -4.82 -27.83
C ARG A 759 31.12 -4.25 -26.41
N VAL A 760 29.93 -4.41 -25.84
CA VAL A 760 29.67 -4.26 -24.41
C VAL A 760 29.20 -5.59 -23.85
N ARG A 761 29.76 -6.02 -22.72
CA ARG A 761 29.33 -7.24 -22.03
C ARG A 761 28.64 -6.89 -20.74
N VAL A 762 27.51 -7.55 -20.49
CA VAL A 762 26.71 -7.40 -19.26
C VAL A 762 26.79 -8.71 -18.49
N LEU A 763 27.31 -8.63 -17.27
CA LEU A 763 27.81 -9.75 -16.49
C LEU A 763 27.13 -9.76 -15.11
N PRO A 764 26.04 -10.51 -14.91
CA PRO A 764 25.32 -10.48 -13.65
C PRO A 764 26.05 -11.28 -12.56
N TRP A 765 25.96 -10.77 -11.35
CA TRP A 765 26.49 -11.32 -10.12
C TRP A 765 25.35 -11.52 -9.13
N GLY A 766 25.43 -12.58 -8.32
CA GLY A 766 24.55 -12.82 -7.18
C GLY A 766 25.34 -13.04 -5.90
N VAL A 767 24.65 -13.53 -4.87
CA VAL A 767 25.23 -13.79 -3.53
C VAL A 767 26.45 -14.71 -3.57
N HIS A 768 26.51 -15.66 -4.52
CA HIS A 768 27.57 -16.66 -4.64
C HIS A 768 28.54 -16.41 -5.82
N GLY A 769 28.68 -15.17 -6.26
CA GLY A 769 29.50 -14.79 -7.41
C GLY A 769 28.70 -14.68 -8.70
N ARG A 770 29.35 -14.83 -9.85
CA ARG A 770 28.72 -14.74 -11.18
C ARG A 770 27.57 -15.73 -11.35
N LEU A 771 26.41 -15.23 -11.80
CA LEU A 771 25.23 -16.07 -12.06
C LEU A 771 25.47 -17.03 -13.22
N ARG A 772 24.76 -18.16 -13.21
CA ARG A 772 24.76 -19.18 -14.26
C ARG A 772 23.39 -19.26 -14.92
N TRP A 773 23.35 -19.73 -16.15
CA TRP A 773 22.09 -19.82 -16.90
C TRP A 773 21.03 -20.72 -16.25
N ARG A 774 21.41 -21.66 -15.38
CA ARG A 774 20.50 -22.50 -14.60
C ARG A 774 19.78 -21.73 -13.48
N ASP A 775 20.32 -20.58 -13.08
CA ASP A 775 19.78 -19.78 -11.99
C ASP A 775 18.63 -18.87 -12.49
N LEU A 776 18.47 -18.74 -13.82
CA LEU A 776 17.49 -17.89 -14.50
C LEU A 776 16.43 -18.72 -15.23
N ASP A 777 15.22 -18.17 -15.29
CA ASP A 777 14.24 -18.56 -16.31
C ASP A 777 14.42 -17.67 -17.54
N THR A 778 14.29 -18.25 -18.73
CA THR A 778 14.55 -17.55 -20.00
C THR A 778 13.52 -17.90 -21.07
N SER A 779 13.35 -17.00 -22.04
CA SER A 779 12.72 -17.33 -23.31
C SER A 779 13.55 -18.36 -24.07
N GLY A 780 12.89 -19.18 -24.91
CA GLY A 780 13.54 -20.27 -25.63
C GLY A 780 14.52 -19.83 -26.73
N ASP A 781 14.51 -18.55 -27.11
CA ASP A 781 15.35 -17.98 -28.17
C ASP A 781 16.57 -17.21 -27.65
N LEU A 782 16.73 -17.07 -26.32
CA LEU A 782 17.84 -16.32 -25.72
C LEU A 782 19.16 -17.11 -25.74
N ARG A 783 19.08 -18.44 -25.72
CA ARG A 783 20.24 -19.34 -25.62
C ARG A 783 20.31 -20.26 -26.83
N ASP A 784 21.51 -20.51 -27.32
CA ASP A 784 21.74 -21.51 -28.37
C ASP A 784 21.26 -22.89 -27.91
N ALA A 785 20.67 -23.64 -28.85
CA ALA A 785 20.20 -25.00 -28.62
C ALA A 785 21.38 -25.91 -28.29
N GLY A 786 21.63 -26.16 -26.99
CA GLY A 786 22.74 -26.97 -26.48
C GLY A 786 23.69 -26.26 -25.50
N ALA A 787 23.49 -24.96 -25.23
CA ALA A 787 24.29 -24.23 -24.22
C ALA A 787 24.19 -24.90 -22.85
N ASN A 788 25.32 -25.06 -22.14
CA ASN A 788 25.34 -25.75 -20.85
C ASN A 788 24.70 -24.84 -19.77
N PRO A 789 23.67 -25.32 -19.02
CA PRO A 789 23.04 -24.51 -17.97
C PRO A 789 24.01 -24.04 -16.88
N ASN A 790 25.15 -24.72 -16.71
CA ASN A 790 26.15 -24.30 -15.73
C ASN A 790 27.10 -23.21 -16.27
N ASP A 791 27.01 -22.81 -17.53
CA ASP A 791 27.83 -21.72 -18.04
C ASP A 791 27.45 -20.40 -17.35
N LEU A 792 28.44 -19.52 -17.16
CA LEU A 792 28.21 -18.20 -16.59
C LEU A 792 27.34 -17.39 -17.55
N VAL A 793 26.43 -16.61 -16.98
CA VAL A 793 25.60 -15.69 -17.76
C VAL A 793 26.47 -14.55 -18.26
N GLU A 794 26.36 -14.30 -19.55
CA GLU A 794 27.04 -13.23 -20.25
C GLU A 794 26.19 -12.80 -21.43
N TRP A 795 25.73 -11.55 -21.40
CA TRP A 795 25.12 -10.94 -22.58
C TRP A 795 26.18 -10.14 -23.31
N VAL A 796 26.37 -10.44 -24.58
CA VAL A 796 27.28 -9.73 -25.47
C VAL A 796 26.46 -8.86 -26.40
N VAL A 797 26.55 -7.54 -26.22
CA VAL A 797 25.88 -6.57 -27.08
C VAL A 797 26.93 -6.03 -28.06
N PRO A 798 26.83 -6.38 -29.37
CA PRO A 798 27.79 -5.91 -30.34
C PRO A 798 27.63 -4.41 -30.55
N TRP A 799 28.76 -3.77 -30.81
CA TRP A 799 28.83 -2.38 -31.20
C TRP A 799 28.74 -2.30 -32.73
N ALA A 800 27.80 -1.51 -33.26
CA ALA A 800 27.72 -1.28 -34.70
C ALA A 800 28.99 -0.59 -35.24
N GLN A 801 29.61 -1.16 -36.27
CA GLN A 801 30.81 -0.61 -36.89
C GLN A 801 30.56 0.73 -37.59
#